data_AF-A0A4R4UP41-F1
#
_entry.id   AF-A0A4R4UP41-F1
#
_cell.length_a   1.000
_cell.length_b   1.000
_cell.length_c   1.000
_cell.angle_alpha   90.00
_cell.angle_beta   90.00
_cell.angle_gamma   90.00
#
_symmetry.space_group_name_H-M   'P 1'
#
loop_
_entity.id
_entity.type
_entity.pdbx_description
1 polymer ?
#
loop_
_entity_poly.entity_id
_entity_poly.type
_entity_poly.pdbx_seq_one_letter_code
_entity_poly.pdbx_strand_id
1 'polypeptide(L)'
;MSCACGCGGHDERRAPAPPHNPPGRTALQLRVGEHGTFLAAMLDRLASPAHPALRALTVRTPDDPSIGLLDASAVLGDLLTFHSERFADEGYLGTADDERSLTLLGRLVGHRPRPGVAADTYLAYTVDRDPRGDDPPVLISRGARSNSVPSATEGDPQTFETSRDLTARWSCNRLRVRRRRPGLLTAEDLRTRSELYVAGTANALRSGQKLLFDFGQERLLLPVGEVRVDREEDITAITLPRSPKPTLAELLAELGQWLAPATGEPTPDHPNPRPVSALVDAVEVQLLAPLRSELPGIISPAQLAQRLVAPLERLTEAEVLADPHPRVADWFARLRAMVAELRERALDLAPVAPPPPGPDIPDSPTERLLRALPAREAGETVSRTAPEPRRGAVRHAPPGVLGELLAMRVTATPFGATAPLQPVQDEGGRVLRQTDWPLPGATRTGVRIAMDAAGKELVRAEFQRTEPAGSWQHVESLPAEDVSFDLGAGRVELSSRRETILSRLRPGGGEQRPGVLVRLLPQLPACALFVSRPDEQGRVHVSVRNGAPLELDLAPQEEKTTPFGPYQVTVRYGAGSEPANVEIALSTGADAGGRTALPLDGVHDEIAVGSRVVVERPRKGAPGGVPGDARLAFVVTQVVAVGTMSYAQYGITGRGTVLTLADPWLDEHDTQLSHIRDTTVHAGGQPLRPADEPVEEDLHGNTVELADPHDTLTPGRHIIVAGERADAPARAVEVAVIAEVEHYSDPALPGDHRHTVLTLTEDLAHRYRRDSVVVHGNVVPATHGESRDETIGGGDAARTHQSFTLWQAPLTWLPADNPLGATPSLEIRVDGLLWHAVDSLAGRGPDERVYVTGSTADGRTTVTFGDGVHGARLPTGHENVRARYRFGTGRAANVGADRITQAVTRPLGVTGVTNPLPATGGADADGPALTRRTVPLAVSALDRLVSVRDYEDFARSRAGVGRASARRVFDGRREVLHVTVAGVDDIPIGEDSGVLRSLRAALLKYGDPELPVRVEPRELVLLVVSAKVKLLPDHSWEWAGPRVRRALLDELGHAGRELGQPAHLSEVLVAAQSAPGVSYVDVDVFGGVPAAVSPGQRADSRQVLAAPATTVPARPAEHVEERYRVTDPNGETLTAIAARNGISLTRLLRLNPDITDTGALPPGRTVFVHRGIRPAQLALLAPDIADTLILTEVR
;
A
#
# COMPACT_ATOMS: atom_id res chain seq x y z
N MET A 1 107.55 12.67 30.90
CA MET A 1 106.98 11.58 31.72
C MET A 1 105.54 11.88 32.03
N SER A 2 104.68 10.85 32.08
CA SER A 2 103.23 10.88 32.38
C SER A 2 102.35 11.67 31.38
N CYS A 3 101.09 11.29 31.14
CA CYS A 3 100.33 10.18 31.72
C CYS A 3 99.57 9.39 30.63
N ALA A 4 99.52 8.06 30.78
CA ALA A 4 98.74 7.15 29.94
C ALA A 4 97.48 6.65 30.67
N CYS A 5 96.86 7.49 31.51
CA CYS A 5 95.49 7.23 31.94
C CYS A 5 94.53 7.48 30.78
N GLY A 6 93.41 6.75 30.73
CA GLY A 6 92.24 7.06 29.89
C GLY A 6 91.48 8.31 30.37
N CYS A 7 92.22 9.29 30.88
CA CYS A 7 91.75 10.57 31.38
C CYS A 7 91.50 11.50 30.19
N GLY A 8 90.42 11.19 29.44
CA GLY A 8 89.92 12.07 28.38
C GLY A 8 89.72 13.49 28.91
N GLY A 9 90.14 14.47 28.13
CA GLY A 9 89.96 15.88 28.48
C GLY A 9 88.47 16.22 28.59
N HIS A 10 88.15 17.14 29.49
CA HIS A 10 86.83 17.74 29.63
C HIS A 10 86.29 18.22 28.28
N ASP A 11 85.09 17.80 27.91
CA ASP A 11 84.41 18.22 26.68
C ASP A 11 83.05 18.86 27.02
N GLU A 12 83.00 20.19 26.97
CA GLU A 12 81.78 20.97 27.22
C GLU A 12 80.62 20.60 26.28
N ARG A 13 80.89 19.95 25.13
CA ARG A 13 79.86 19.45 24.20
C ARG A 13 79.05 18.27 24.76
N ARG A 14 79.48 17.69 25.88
CA ARG A 14 78.72 16.68 26.64
C ARG A 14 77.64 17.32 27.53
N ALA A 15 77.65 18.65 27.72
CA ALA A 15 76.54 19.33 28.35
C ALA A 15 75.28 19.26 27.46
N PRO A 16 74.07 19.12 28.03
CA PRO A 16 72.86 19.06 27.23
C PRO A 16 72.57 20.40 26.53
N ALA A 17 72.04 20.34 25.30
CA ALA A 17 71.76 21.52 24.50
C ALA A 17 70.49 22.27 24.98
N PRO A 18 70.38 23.59 24.77
CA PRO A 18 69.13 24.32 25.04
C PRO A 18 67.97 23.76 24.19
N PRO A 19 66.79 23.51 24.78
CA PRO A 19 65.63 23.03 24.03
C PRO A 19 65.14 24.09 23.03
N HIS A 20 64.75 23.64 21.83
CA HIS A 20 64.24 24.50 20.76
C HIS A 20 62.87 24.03 20.29
N ASN A 21 61.85 24.89 20.45
CA ASN A 21 60.47 24.61 20.09
C ASN A 21 59.97 25.58 19.02
N PRO A 22 59.94 25.16 17.73
CA PRO A 22 59.29 25.95 16.69
C PRO A 22 57.76 26.01 16.91
N PRO A 23 57.08 27.08 16.44
CA PRO A 23 55.62 27.19 16.51
C PRO A 23 54.89 26.06 15.78
N GLY A 24 53.67 25.74 16.22
CA GLY A 24 52.77 24.80 15.54
C GLY A 24 53.00 23.31 15.83
N ARG A 25 53.84 22.96 16.81
CA ARG A 25 54.01 21.57 17.26
C ARG A 25 52.81 21.05 18.05
N THR A 26 52.58 19.74 17.95
CA THR A 26 51.57 18.98 18.70
C THR A 26 52.05 18.43 20.04
N ALA A 27 53.36 18.52 20.32
CA ALA A 27 54.00 18.26 21.61
C ALA A 27 55.25 19.14 21.74
N LEU A 28 55.58 19.55 22.96
CA LEU A 28 56.78 20.31 23.25
C LEU A 28 57.99 19.38 23.40
N GLN A 29 59.16 19.85 22.99
CA GLN A 29 60.46 19.26 23.30
C GLN A 29 61.15 20.17 24.30
N LEU A 30 60.79 20.01 25.57
CA LEU A 30 61.37 20.72 26.72
C LEU A 30 62.31 19.83 27.54
N ARG A 31 62.43 18.55 27.21
CA ARG A 31 63.42 17.63 27.79
C ARG A 31 64.83 18.18 27.54
N VAL A 32 65.49 18.64 28.60
CA VAL A 32 66.84 19.23 28.51
C VAL A 32 67.88 18.14 28.25
N GLY A 33 67.66 16.93 28.75
CA GLY A 33 68.51 15.76 28.51
C GLY A 33 67.84 14.47 29.00
N GLU A 34 68.50 13.34 28.77
CA GLU A 34 68.10 12.04 29.30
C GLU A 34 69.13 11.50 30.29
N HIS A 35 68.78 10.51 31.11
CA HIS A 35 69.67 9.84 32.08
C HIS A 35 71.10 9.66 31.56
N GLY A 36 71.28 9.02 30.39
CA GLY A 36 72.60 8.75 29.82
C GLY A 36 73.39 10.02 29.49
N THR A 37 72.71 11.09 29.06
CA THR A 37 73.35 12.39 28.78
C THR A 37 73.75 13.12 30.06
N PHE A 38 72.90 13.08 31.10
CA PHE A 38 73.19 13.68 32.40
C PHE A 38 74.35 12.95 33.09
N LEU A 39 74.35 11.61 33.08
CA LEU A 39 75.42 10.80 33.63
C LEU A 39 76.75 11.05 32.88
N ALA A 40 76.74 11.07 31.55
CA ALA A 40 77.91 11.39 30.75
C ALA A 40 78.47 12.79 31.05
N ALA A 41 77.61 13.81 31.16
CA ALA A 41 77.99 15.17 31.50
C ALA A 41 78.61 15.29 32.92
N MET A 42 78.04 14.56 33.90
CA MET A 42 78.55 14.57 35.27
C MET A 42 79.88 13.79 35.41
N LEU A 43 80.01 12.65 34.73
CA LEU A 43 81.27 11.88 34.69
C LEU A 43 82.40 12.66 34.01
N ASP A 44 82.08 13.45 32.98
CA ASP A 44 83.02 14.35 32.33
C ASP A 44 83.47 15.49 33.26
N ARG A 45 82.51 16.10 33.98
CA ARG A 45 82.79 17.18 34.95
C ARG A 45 83.67 16.78 36.13
N LEU A 46 83.75 15.50 36.49
CA LEU A 46 84.75 15.01 37.47
C LEU A 46 86.21 15.28 37.04
N ALA A 47 86.47 15.38 35.73
CA ALA A 47 87.78 15.71 35.17
C ALA A 47 87.97 17.22 34.89
N SER A 48 86.96 18.06 35.13
CA SER A 48 86.99 19.48 34.77
C SER A 48 87.98 20.28 35.62
N PRO A 49 88.82 21.16 35.01
CA PRO A 49 89.71 22.06 35.74
C PRO A 49 89.00 23.00 36.73
N ALA A 50 87.70 23.24 36.54
CA ALA A 50 86.88 24.08 37.43
C ALA A 50 86.59 23.43 38.81
N HIS A 51 86.79 22.12 38.93
CA HIS A 51 86.51 21.37 40.16
C HIS A 51 87.75 20.57 40.62
N PRO A 52 88.88 21.23 40.95
CA PRO A 52 90.16 20.56 41.21
C PRO A 52 90.11 19.57 42.37
N ALA A 53 89.22 19.76 43.34
CA ALA A 53 88.99 18.84 44.46
C ALA A 53 88.41 17.47 44.03
N LEU A 54 87.63 17.42 42.93
CA LEU A 54 87.01 16.19 42.43
C LEU A 54 87.96 15.35 41.56
N ARG A 55 89.08 15.93 41.11
CA ARG A 55 90.06 15.28 40.21
C ARG A 55 90.72 14.03 40.82
N ALA A 56 90.66 13.87 42.14
CA ALA A 56 91.13 12.67 42.84
C ALA A 56 90.21 11.46 42.67
N LEU A 57 88.94 11.66 42.28
CA LEU A 57 87.98 10.60 41.99
C LEU A 57 88.26 10.01 40.60
N THR A 58 89.13 9.00 40.54
CA THR A 58 89.59 8.37 39.28
C THR A 58 88.87 7.06 38.94
N VAL A 59 88.18 6.44 39.89
CA VAL A 59 87.39 5.21 39.69
C VAL A 59 86.15 5.49 38.83
N ARG A 60 85.82 4.59 37.91
CA ARG A 60 84.68 4.73 36.96
C ARG A 60 83.83 3.45 36.87
N THR A 61 83.97 2.54 37.84
CA THR A 61 83.15 1.33 37.93
C THR A 61 81.76 1.66 38.49
N PRO A 62 80.67 1.03 38.01
CA PRO A 62 79.31 1.24 38.55
C PRO A 62 79.20 0.97 40.06
N ASP A 63 80.02 0.07 40.60
CA ASP A 63 80.03 -0.32 42.00
C ASP A 63 80.66 0.73 42.95
N ASP A 64 81.19 1.84 42.43
CA ASP A 64 81.74 2.93 43.25
C ASP A 64 80.60 3.83 43.78
N PRO A 65 80.51 4.08 45.11
CA PRO A 65 79.44 4.91 45.69
C PRO A 65 79.35 6.34 45.13
N SER A 66 80.46 6.90 44.67
CA SER A 66 80.51 8.23 44.04
C SER A 66 79.87 8.20 42.66
N ILE A 67 80.08 7.12 41.90
CA ILE A 67 79.46 6.89 40.59
C ILE A 67 77.97 6.60 40.77
N GLY A 68 77.60 5.77 41.76
CA GLY A 68 76.20 5.54 42.12
C GLY A 68 75.44 6.81 42.54
N LEU A 69 76.10 7.78 43.19
CA LEU A 69 75.50 9.09 43.51
C LEU A 69 75.27 9.94 42.25
N LEU A 70 76.18 9.90 41.27
CA LEU A 70 75.98 10.57 39.98
C LEU A 70 74.90 9.90 39.14
N ASP A 71 74.81 8.56 39.18
CA ASP A 71 73.77 7.78 38.52
C ASP A 71 72.37 8.10 39.10
N ALA A 72 72.23 8.08 40.43
CA ALA A 72 71.00 8.49 41.12
C ALA A 72 70.63 9.96 40.80
N SER A 73 71.62 10.85 40.70
CA SER A 73 71.41 12.24 40.29
C SER A 73 70.98 12.35 38.81
N ALA A 74 71.46 11.46 37.94
CA ALA A 74 71.08 11.41 36.53
C ALA A 74 69.64 10.91 36.37
N VAL A 75 69.22 9.90 37.16
CA VAL A 75 67.83 9.43 37.24
C VAL A 75 66.91 10.55 37.74
N LEU A 76 67.31 11.29 38.78
CA LEU A 76 66.54 12.43 39.26
C LEU A 76 66.39 13.53 38.19
N GLY A 77 67.49 13.87 37.49
CA GLY A 77 67.46 14.82 36.39
C GLY A 77 66.52 14.39 35.27
N ASP A 78 66.56 13.10 34.91
CA ASP A 78 65.72 12.48 33.88
C ASP A 78 64.23 12.55 34.23
N LEU A 79 63.86 12.17 35.45
CA LEU A 79 62.48 12.24 35.96
C LEU A 79 61.96 13.68 36.03
N LEU A 80 62.77 14.61 36.55
CA LEU A 80 62.38 16.03 36.67
C LEU A 80 62.11 16.65 35.30
N THR A 81 62.98 16.40 34.31
CA THR A 81 62.80 16.98 32.97
C THR A 81 61.69 16.29 32.18
N PHE A 82 61.45 15.00 32.38
CA PHE A 82 60.30 14.28 31.81
C PHE A 82 58.96 14.83 32.34
N HIS A 83 58.83 14.97 33.66
CA HIS A 83 57.61 15.52 34.25
C HIS A 83 57.42 17.01 33.91
N SER A 84 58.49 17.80 33.83
CA SER A 84 58.41 19.22 33.44
C SER A 84 57.92 19.40 32.00
N GLU A 85 58.33 18.52 31.07
CA GLU A 85 57.81 18.51 29.70
C GLU A 85 56.32 18.15 29.67
N ARG A 86 55.91 17.07 30.35
CA ARG A 86 54.51 16.67 30.48
C ARG A 86 53.62 17.78 31.07
N PHE A 87 54.07 18.49 32.12
CA PHE A 87 53.31 19.61 32.68
C PHE A 87 53.25 20.83 31.76
N ALA A 88 54.25 21.02 30.89
CA ALA A 88 54.26 22.12 29.93
C ALA A 88 53.41 21.82 28.68
N ASP A 89 53.34 20.56 28.24
CA ASP A 89 52.40 20.09 27.20
C ASP A 89 50.95 20.50 27.58
N GLU A 90 50.57 20.30 28.84
CA GLU A 90 49.25 20.68 29.38
C GLU A 90 48.97 22.20 29.46
N GLY A 91 49.99 23.04 29.24
CA GLY A 91 49.88 24.50 29.30
C GLY A 91 49.27 25.18 28.08
N TYR A 92 49.15 24.47 26.93
CA TYR A 92 48.70 25.06 25.67
C TYR A 92 47.64 24.20 24.98
N LEU A 93 46.64 24.84 24.37
CA LEU A 93 45.54 24.17 23.69
C LEU A 93 46.00 23.21 22.57
N GLY A 94 47.13 23.47 21.90
CA GLY A 94 47.62 22.58 20.84
C GLY A 94 48.20 21.26 21.37
N THR A 95 48.78 21.28 22.56
CA THR A 95 49.62 20.20 23.13
C THR A 95 48.99 19.47 24.32
N ALA A 96 48.01 20.08 25.01
CA ALA A 96 47.33 19.49 26.15
C ALA A 96 46.48 18.28 25.73
N ASP A 97 46.51 17.22 26.53
CA ASP A 97 45.74 15.99 26.31
C ASP A 97 44.82 15.65 27.50
N ASP A 98 45.09 16.19 28.69
CA ASP A 98 44.18 16.04 29.85
C ASP A 98 42.91 16.90 29.68
N GLU A 99 41.75 16.25 29.81
CA GLU A 99 40.42 16.86 29.66
C GLU A 99 40.21 18.05 30.62
N ARG A 100 40.79 17.99 31.83
CA ARG A 100 40.71 19.08 32.81
C ARG A 100 41.52 20.28 32.37
N SER A 101 42.73 20.09 31.84
CA SER A 101 43.54 21.18 31.28
C SER A 101 42.82 21.86 30.14
N LEU A 102 42.29 21.07 29.19
CA LEU A 102 41.53 21.57 28.04
C LEU A 102 40.24 22.30 28.47
N THR A 103 39.54 21.79 29.47
CA THR A 103 38.36 22.47 30.06
C THR A 103 38.74 23.81 30.69
N LEU A 104 39.86 23.89 31.42
CA LEU A 104 40.33 25.14 32.03
C LEU A 104 40.81 26.15 30.99
N LEU A 105 41.55 25.71 29.97
CA LEU A 105 41.98 26.53 28.84
C LEU A 105 40.78 27.06 28.04
N GLY A 106 39.78 26.22 27.76
CA GLY A 106 38.53 26.64 27.12
C GLY A 106 37.77 27.69 27.92
N ARG A 107 37.69 27.55 29.25
CA ARG A 107 37.04 28.53 30.13
C ARG A 107 37.68 29.91 30.09
N LEU A 108 38.97 30.04 29.78
CA LEU A 108 39.63 31.34 29.62
C LEU A 108 39.05 32.16 28.46
N VAL A 109 38.48 31.50 27.45
CA VAL A 109 37.84 32.12 26.29
C VAL A 109 36.31 31.94 26.29
N GLY A 110 35.71 31.59 27.44
CA GLY A 110 34.28 31.39 27.59
C GLY A 110 33.74 30.07 27.02
N HIS A 111 34.60 29.20 26.48
CA HIS A 111 34.19 27.91 25.93
C HIS A 111 34.03 26.84 27.03
N ARG A 112 33.13 25.88 26.77
CA ARG A 112 32.96 24.65 27.54
C ARG A 112 32.94 23.47 26.55
N PRO A 113 33.68 22.37 26.80
CA PRO A 113 33.56 21.15 26.00
C PRO A 113 32.10 20.76 25.86
N ARG A 114 31.69 20.39 24.65
CA ARG A 114 30.27 20.13 24.38
C ARG A 114 29.85 18.85 25.12
N PRO A 115 28.76 18.89 25.90
CA PRO A 115 28.28 17.72 26.60
C PRO A 115 27.69 16.70 25.62
N GLY A 116 27.66 15.44 26.03
CA GLY A 116 26.89 14.42 25.33
C GLY A 116 25.40 14.76 25.37
N VAL A 117 24.71 14.51 24.26
CA VAL A 117 23.29 14.84 24.05
C VAL A 117 22.46 13.55 23.98
N ALA A 118 21.27 13.55 24.56
CA ALA A 118 20.37 12.42 24.52
C ALA A 118 19.68 12.26 23.15
N ALA A 119 19.55 11.02 22.68
CA ALA A 119 18.75 10.71 21.50
C ALA A 119 17.26 10.99 21.75
N ASP A 120 16.52 11.41 20.72
CA ASP A 120 15.07 11.58 20.74
C ASP A 120 14.34 10.70 19.70
N THR A 121 13.10 10.34 20.03
CA THR A 121 12.21 9.48 19.21
C THR A 121 10.75 9.65 19.62
N TYR A 122 9.85 8.93 18.97
CA TYR A 122 8.42 8.86 19.31
C TYR A 122 8.00 7.44 19.67
N LEU A 123 7.37 7.29 20.84
CA LEU A 123 6.83 6.03 21.31
C LEU A 123 5.33 5.95 21.01
N ALA A 124 4.91 4.82 20.44
CA ALA A 124 3.51 4.44 20.27
C ALA A 124 3.15 3.39 21.35
N TYR A 125 2.19 3.71 22.22
CA TYR A 125 1.73 2.80 23.28
C TYR A 125 0.48 2.01 22.89
N THR A 126 0.45 0.74 23.30
CA THR A 126 -0.71 -0.14 23.16
C THR A 126 -1.42 -0.29 24.51
N VAL A 127 -2.72 -0.03 24.51
CA VAL A 127 -3.62 -0.13 25.67
C VAL A 127 -4.65 -1.23 25.44
N ASP A 128 -4.90 -2.08 26.43
CA ASP A 128 -5.92 -3.13 26.34
C ASP A 128 -7.35 -2.58 26.26
N ARG A 129 -8.21 -3.29 25.53
CA ARG A 129 -9.64 -3.01 25.46
C ARG A 129 -10.33 -3.47 26.74
N ASP A 130 -11.14 -2.62 27.36
CA ASP A 130 -11.93 -3.02 28.53
C ASP A 130 -12.94 -4.13 28.14
N PRO A 131 -13.00 -5.27 28.87
CA PRO A 131 -13.97 -6.33 28.62
C PRO A 131 -15.45 -5.89 28.66
N ARG A 132 -15.76 -4.75 29.29
CA ARG A 132 -17.11 -4.15 29.35
C ARG A 132 -17.46 -3.34 28.11
N GLY A 133 -16.49 -3.06 27.24
CA GLY A 133 -16.67 -2.24 26.04
C GLY A 133 -16.40 -0.74 26.24
N ASP A 134 -16.10 -0.31 27.46
CA ASP A 134 -15.71 1.07 27.77
C ASP A 134 -14.37 1.46 27.10
N ASP A 135 -14.15 2.77 26.87
CA ASP A 135 -12.84 3.34 26.54
C ASP A 135 -12.40 4.29 27.68
N PRO A 136 -11.82 3.75 28.78
CA PRO A 136 -11.28 4.58 29.84
C PRO A 136 -9.92 5.20 29.41
N PRO A 137 -9.66 6.48 29.72
CA PRO A 137 -8.35 7.09 29.49
C PRO A 137 -7.29 6.51 30.44
N VAL A 138 -6.15 6.10 29.89
CA VAL A 138 -4.96 5.68 30.65
C VAL A 138 -3.92 6.79 30.60
N LEU A 139 -3.57 7.35 31.76
CA LEU A 139 -2.53 8.37 31.88
C LEU A 139 -1.15 7.71 31.92
N ILE A 140 -0.35 7.99 30.90
CA ILE A 140 1.08 7.68 30.84
C ILE A 140 1.81 9.00 31.14
N SER A 141 2.19 9.18 32.39
CA SER A 141 2.85 10.41 32.84
C SER A 141 4.20 10.65 32.15
N ARG A 142 4.63 11.91 32.11
CA ARG A 142 6.01 12.33 31.81
C ARG A 142 6.98 11.59 32.75
N GLY A 143 8.07 11.06 32.18
CA GLY A 143 9.02 10.22 32.91
C GLY A 143 8.64 8.74 32.94
N ALA A 144 7.62 8.30 32.21
CA ALA A 144 7.33 6.88 32.04
C ALA A 144 8.47 6.23 31.24
N ARG A 145 9.10 5.21 31.82
CA ARG A 145 10.29 4.54 31.27
C ARG A 145 9.94 3.41 30.30
N SER A 146 10.71 3.28 29.23
CA SER A 146 10.66 2.17 28.27
C SER A 146 12.07 1.86 27.76
N ASN A 147 12.41 0.57 27.62
CA ASN A 147 13.75 0.12 27.28
C ASN A 147 13.82 -0.44 25.86
N SER A 148 14.98 -0.25 25.21
CA SER A 148 15.34 -0.95 23.98
C SER A 148 15.69 -2.43 24.24
N VAL A 149 15.43 -3.27 23.24
CA VAL A 149 15.98 -4.61 23.13
C VAL A 149 17.15 -4.55 22.15
N PRO A 150 18.40 -4.71 22.61
CA PRO A 150 19.56 -4.70 21.72
C PRO A 150 19.52 -5.88 20.76
N SER A 151 20.03 -5.68 19.55
CA SER A 151 20.39 -6.78 18.64
C SER A 151 21.63 -7.54 19.16
N ALA A 152 21.93 -8.70 18.57
CA ALA A 152 23.08 -9.52 18.96
C ALA A 152 24.46 -8.84 18.79
N THR A 153 24.49 -7.65 18.17
CA THR A 153 25.67 -6.81 17.93
C THR A 153 25.64 -5.48 18.69
N GLU A 154 24.54 -5.15 19.38
CA GLU A 154 24.41 -3.93 20.18
C GLU A 154 24.64 -4.23 21.68
N GLY A 155 25.06 -3.21 22.43
CA GLY A 155 25.42 -3.33 23.86
C GLY A 155 24.21 -3.39 24.82
N ASP A 156 24.36 -2.78 25.99
CA ASP A 156 23.33 -2.84 27.03
C ASP A 156 21.99 -2.18 26.61
N PRO A 157 20.85 -2.63 27.18
CA PRO A 157 19.54 -2.00 26.97
C PRO A 157 19.54 -0.50 27.31
N GLN A 158 18.92 0.30 26.44
CA GLN A 158 18.90 1.76 26.57
C GLN A 158 17.52 2.23 27.08
N THR A 159 17.51 2.98 28.19
CA THR A 159 16.28 3.54 28.80
C THR A 159 15.86 4.84 28.12
N PHE A 160 14.57 4.97 27.82
CA PHE A 160 13.93 6.19 27.32
C PHE A 160 12.79 6.61 28.25
N GLU A 161 12.60 7.93 28.41
CA GLU A 161 11.50 8.50 29.17
C GLU A 161 10.61 9.40 28.30
N THR A 162 9.30 9.29 28.50
CA THR A 162 8.30 10.18 27.90
C THR A 162 8.56 11.64 28.30
N SER A 163 8.63 12.55 27.32
CA SER A 163 8.96 13.96 27.59
C SER A 163 7.78 14.78 28.11
N ARG A 164 6.55 14.28 27.94
CA ARG A 164 5.28 14.87 28.37
C ARG A 164 4.26 13.77 28.74
N ASP A 165 3.19 14.16 29.40
CA ASP A 165 2.05 13.28 29.68
C ASP A 165 1.34 12.88 28.37
N LEU A 166 0.87 11.63 28.31
CA LEU A 166 0.03 11.09 27.25
C LEU A 166 -1.25 10.47 27.86
N THR A 167 -2.40 10.94 27.41
CA THR A 167 -3.70 10.28 27.65
C THR A 167 -3.94 9.27 26.54
N ALA A 168 -3.57 8.01 26.81
CA ALA A 168 -3.72 6.88 25.89
C ALA A 168 -5.10 6.22 26.02
N ARG A 169 -5.60 5.63 24.93
CA ARG A 169 -6.93 5.02 24.81
C ARG A 169 -6.88 3.79 23.91
N TRP A 170 -7.66 2.75 24.17
CA TRP A 170 -7.59 1.52 23.35
C TRP A 170 -8.09 1.81 21.92
N SER A 171 -9.10 2.68 21.79
CA SER A 171 -9.63 3.15 20.51
C SER A 171 -8.60 3.91 19.65
N CYS A 172 -7.49 4.33 20.24
CA CYS A 172 -6.42 5.09 19.59
C CYS A 172 -5.14 4.27 19.33
N ASN A 173 -5.13 2.96 19.62
CA ASN A 173 -3.98 2.08 19.38
C ASN A 173 -3.60 2.04 17.89
N ARG A 174 -4.61 1.79 17.04
CA ARG A 174 -4.51 1.67 15.57
C ARG A 174 -5.81 2.21 14.98
N LEU A 175 -5.80 3.48 14.60
CA LEU A 175 -6.91 4.14 13.90
C LEU A 175 -6.93 3.56 12.46
N ARG A 176 -8.05 2.94 12.07
CA ARG A 176 -8.23 2.45 10.69
C ARG A 176 -8.52 3.65 9.80
N VAL A 177 -7.75 3.85 8.73
CA VAL A 177 -8.15 4.79 7.67
C VAL A 177 -9.40 4.27 6.97
N ARG A 178 -10.23 5.19 6.46
CA ARG A 178 -11.43 4.84 5.70
C ARG A 178 -11.02 4.16 4.39
N ARG A 179 -11.32 2.86 4.25
CA ARG A 179 -11.00 2.06 3.04
C ARG A 179 -12.15 1.91 2.06
N ARG A 180 -13.38 2.12 2.52
CA ARG A 180 -14.60 1.95 1.73
C ARG A 180 -15.57 3.11 1.98
N ARG A 181 -16.36 3.50 0.96
CA ARG A 181 -17.41 4.53 1.02
C ARG A 181 -18.67 4.06 0.30
N PRO A 182 -19.89 4.42 0.73
CA PRO A 182 -21.10 4.10 -0.02
C PRO A 182 -21.05 4.68 -1.43
N GLY A 183 -21.33 3.84 -2.43
CA GLY A 183 -21.48 4.27 -3.81
C GLY A 183 -22.94 4.46 -4.20
N LEU A 184 -23.21 5.46 -5.04
CA LEU A 184 -24.51 5.61 -5.69
C LEU A 184 -24.57 4.69 -6.90
N LEU A 185 -25.39 3.63 -6.81
CA LEU A 185 -25.70 2.76 -7.94
C LEU A 185 -26.83 3.36 -8.78
N THR A 186 -26.56 3.53 -10.07
CA THR A 186 -27.52 3.89 -11.12
C THR A 186 -27.71 2.74 -12.11
N ALA A 187 -28.72 2.84 -12.99
CA ALA A 187 -28.97 1.85 -14.04
C ALA A 187 -27.91 1.84 -15.16
N GLU A 188 -27.17 2.94 -15.34
CA GLU A 188 -26.09 3.07 -16.31
C GLU A 188 -24.85 2.29 -15.84
N ASP A 189 -24.51 2.40 -14.55
CA ASP A 189 -23.35 1.71 -13.94
C ASP A 189 -23.43 0.19 -14.12
N LEU A 190 -24.63 -0.39 -14.01
CA LEU A 190 -24.85 -1.83 -14.20
C LEU A 190 -24.59 -2.32 -15.65
N ARG A 191 -24.29 -1.43 -16.60
CA ARG A 191 -23.92 -1.78 -17.99
C ARG A 191 -22.41 -1.87 -18.17
N THR A 192 -21.62 -1.13 -17.39
CA THR A 192 -20.15 -1.07 -17.48
C THR A 192 -19.46 -1.84 -16.36
N ARG A 193 -20.13 -2.00 -15.21
CA ARG A 193 -19.58 -2.55 -13.97
C ARG A 193 -19.54 -4.08 -13.97
N SER A 194 -18.35 -4.63 -13.71
CA SER A 194 -18.09 -6.07 -13.68
C SER A 194 -18.36 -6.72 -12.31
N GLU A 195 -18.12 -6.03 -11.18
CA GLU A 195 -18.30 -6.54 -9.82
C GLU A 195 -19.14 -5.58 -8.95
N LEU A 196 -20.02 -6.15 -8.12
CA LEU A 196 -20.89 -5.49 -7.15
C LEU A 196 -20.69 -6.10 -5.77
N TYR A 197 -20.61 -5.29 -4.71
CA TYR A 197 -20.51 -5.76 -3.34
C TYR A 197 -21.85 -5.63 -2.61
N VAL A 198 -22.25 -6.66 -1.86
CA VAL A 198 -23.39 -6.63 -0.94
C VAL A 198 -22.96 -6.96 0.48
N ALA A 199 -23.60 -6.32 1.46
CA ALA A 199 -23.21 -6.42 2.86
C ALA A 199 -23.60 -7.78 3.45
N GLY A 200 -22.72 -8.33 4.29
CA GLY A 200 -22.87 -9.63 4.92
C GLY A 200 -22.28 -10.79 4.09
N THR A 201 -21.79 -11.79 4.81
CA THR A 201 -21.31 -13.08 4.27
C THR A 201 -22.39 -14.16 4.18
N ALA A 202 -23.53 -13.97 4.84
CA ALA A 202 -24.62 -14.96 4.94
C ALA A 202 -25.65 -14.92 3.79
N ASN A 203 -25.38 -14.19 2.71
CA ASN A 203 -26.36 -13.91 1.64
C ASN A 203 -26.74 -15.13 0.77
N ALA A 204 -25.99 -16.24 0.84
CA ALA A 204 -26.30 -17.51 0.16
C ALA A 204 -26.67 -17.34 -1.34
N LEU A 205 -25.96 -16.47 -2.04
CA LEU A 205 -26.13 -16.22 -3.48
C LEU A 205 -25.46 -17.33 -4.30
N ARG A 206 -25.99 -17.61 -5.48
CA ARG A 206 -25.48 -18.65 -6.39
C ARG A 206 -25.30 -18.10 -7.80
N SER A 207 -24.31 -18.61 -8.53
CA SER A 207 -24.18 -18.37 -9.97
C SER A 207 -25.50 -18.70 -10.70
N GLY A 208 -25.88 -17.86 -11.67
CA GLY A 208 -27.14 -17.93 -12.41
C GLY A 208 -28.38 -17.39 -11.69
N GLN A 209 -28.33 -17.14 -10.38
CA GLN A 209 -29.47 -16.59 -9.63
C GLN A 209 -29.80 -15.18 -10.13
N LYS A 210 -31.09 -14.82 -10.31
CA LYS A 210 -31.46 -13.48 -10.76
C LYS A 210 -31.48 -12.47 -9.61
N LEU A 211 -30.93 -11.29 -9.85
CA LEU A 211 -31.02 -10.08 -9.04
C LEU A 211 -31.93 -9.07 -9.75
N LEU A 212 -32.96 -8.58 -9.05
CA LEU A 212 -33.80 -7.48 -9.50
C LEU A 212 -33.30 -6.17 -8.87
N PHE A 213 -32.92 -5.22 -9.72
CA PHE A 213 -32.58 -3.86 -9.36
C PHE A 213 -33.78 -2.96 -9.68
N ASP A 214 -34.39 -2.34 -8.67
CA ASP A 214 -35.53 -1.43 -8.81
C ASP A 214 -35.08 0.03 -8.61
N PHE A 215 -35.00 0.78 -9.70
CA PHE A 215 -34.73 2.23 -9.72
C PHE A 215 -36.04 3.04 -9.80
N GLY A 216 -37.18 2.41 -9.48
CA GLY A 216 -38.53 3.00 -9.53
C GLY A 216 -39.15 2.92 -10.91
N GLN A 217 -38.66 3.73 -11.87
CA GLN A 217 -39.14 3.74 -13.25
C GLN A 217 -38.40 2.75 -14.16
N GLU A 218 -37.09 2.59 -13.98
CA GLU A 218 -36.29 1.56 -14.66
C GLU A 218 -36.11 0.36 -13.71
N ARG A 219 -36.26 -0.86 -14.23
CA ARG A 219 -36.08 -2.11 -13.48
C ARG A 219 -35.28 -3.08 -14.31
N LEU A 220 -34.19 -3.59 -13.74
CA LEU A 220 -33.26 -4.47 -14.44
C LEU A 220 -33.16 -5.81 -13.71
N LEU A 221 -33.29 -6.90 -14.47
CA LEU A 221 -33.07 -8.25 -13.98
C LEU A 221 -31.76 -8.79 -14.55
N LEU A 222 -30.75 -8.99 -13.70
CA LEU A 222 -29.44 -9.51 -14.09
C LEU A 222 -29.16 -10.82 -13.36
N PRO A 223 -28.61 -11.86 -14.02
CA PRO A 223 -28.10 -13.01 -13.29
C PRO A 223 -26.86 -12.65 -12.46
N VAL A 224 -26.57 -13.45 -11.45
CA VAL A 224 -25.27 -13.52 -10.77
C VAL A 224 -24.30 -14.29 -11.67
N GLY A 225 -23.13 -13.73 -11.95
CA GLY A 225 -22.03 -14.42 -12.64
C GLY A 225 -21.30 -15.35 -11.70
N GLU A 226 -20.46 -14.79 -10.83
CA GLU A 226 -19.67 -15.50 -9.81
C GLU A 226 -19.90 -14.85 -8.43
N VAL A 227 -19.61 -15.59 -7.35
CA VAL A 227 -19.82 -15.15 -5.97
C VAL A 227 -18.57 -15.44 -5.15
N ARG A 228 -17.98 -14.39 -4.56
CA ARG A 228 -16.81 -14.49 -3.67
C ARG A 228 -17.16 -13.89 -2.31
N VAL A 229 -16.92 -14.65 -1.24
CA VAL A 229 -17.25 -14.23 0.13
C VAL A 229 -15.98 -13.74 0.82
N ASP A 230 -16.02 -12.50 1.31
CA ASP A 230 -14.95 -11.90 2.10
C ASP A 230 -15.40 -11.81 3.57
N ARG A 231 -14.69 -12.55 4.44
CA ARG A 231 -15.02 -12.63 5.86
C ARG A 231 -14.32 -11.58 6.72
N GLU A 232 -13.29 -10.90 6.20
CA GLU A 232 -12.59 -9.86 6.97
C GLU A 232 -13.35 -8.54 6.95
N GLU A 233 -13.97 -8.21 5.81
CA GLU A 233 -14.80 -7.01 5.65
C GLU A 233 -16.32 -7.29 5.73
N ASP A 234 -16.73 -8.54 6.04
CA ASP A 234 -18.12 -9.05 6.07
C ASP A 234 -18.97 -8.66 4.84
N ILE A 235 -18.51 -9.03 3.65
CA ILE A 235 -19.20 -8.76 2.37
C ILE A 235 -19.25 -9.98 1.46
N THR A 236 -20.20 -9.96 0.53
CA THR A 236 -20.25 -10.86 -0.62
C THR A 236 -20.04 -10.06 -1.89
N ALA A 237 -19.01 -10.39 -2.66
CA ALA A 237 -18.77 -9.84 -3.98
C ALA A 237 -19.47 -10.69 -5.05
N ILE A 238 -20.04 -10.01 -6.06
CA ILE A 238 -20.90 -10.57 -7.09
C ILE A 238 -20.42 -10.07 -8.45
N THR A 239 -20.00 -10.97 -9.34
CA THR A 239 -19.71 -10.59 -10.73
C THR A 239 -21.01 -10.47 -11.53
N LEU A 240 -21.14 -9.46 -12.39
CA LEU A 240 -22.29 -9.28 -13.29
C LEU A 240 -21.99 -9.84 -14.69
N PRO A 241 -22.86 -10.69 -15.28
CA PRO A 241 -22.57 -11.48 -16.48
C PRO A 241 -22.73 -10.71 -17.80
N ARG A 242 -22.86 -9.37 -17.76
CA ARG A 242 -22.86 -8.54 -18.99
C ARG A 242 -21.44 -8.25 -19.50
N SER A 243 -20.41 -8.65 -18.77
CA SER A 243 -19.05 -8.80 -19.28
C SER A 243 -18.83 -10.28 -19.69
N PRO A 244 -18.68 -10.62 -20.99
CA PRO A 244 -18.41 -11.99 -21.39
C PRO A 244 -17.04 -12.46 -20.87
N LYS A 245 -16.93 -13.73 -20.46
CA LYS A 245 -15.60 -14.37 -20.31
C LYS A 245 -14.94 -14.40 -21.70
N PRO A 246 -13.66 -14.05 -21.83
CA PRO A 246 -13.00 -13.97 -23.14
C PRO A 246 -13.07 -15.32 -23.85
N THR A 247 -13.55 -15.29 -25.08
CA THR A 247 -13.62 -16.45 -25.97
C THR A 247 -12.21 -16.86 -26.42
N LEU A 248 -12.05 -18.10 -26.93
CA LEU A 248 -10.79 -18.52 -27.54
C LEU A 248 -10.34 -17.57 -28.67
N ALA A 249 -11.28 -17.02 -29.43
CA ALA A 249 -10.99 -16.05 -30.48
C ALA A 249 -10.42 -14.73 -29.90
N GLU A 250 -10.94 -14.27 -28.77
CA GLU A 250 -10.42 -13.09 -28.06
C GLU A 250 -9.04 -13.38 -27.43
N LEU A 251 -8.82 -14.53 -26.81
CA LEU A 251 -7.49 -14.92 -26.29
C LEU A 251 -6.45 -15.07 -27.41
N LEU A 252 -6.84 -15.61 -28.58
CA LEU A 252 -5.96 -15.70 -29.75
C LEU A 252 -5.72 -14.32 -30.40
N ALA A 253 -6.69 -13.41 -30.35
CA ALA A 253 -6.51 -12.03 -30.81
C ALA A 253 -5.59 -11.23 -29.87
N GLU A 254 -5.76 -11.38 -28.55
CA GLU A 254 -4.91 -10.79 -27.50
C GLU A 254 -3.47 -11.31 -27.61
N LEU A 255 -3.29 -12.64 -27.70
CA LEU A 255 -1.97 -13.23 -27.96
C LEU A 255 -1.39 -12.77 -29.32
N GLY A 256 -2.21 -12.70 -30.37
CA GLY A 256 -1.80 -12.24 -31.69
C GLY A 256 -1.36 -10.77 -31.73
N GLN A 257 -2.03 -9.91 -30.95
CA GLN A 257 -1.66 -8.52 -30.71
C GLN A 257 -0.31 -8.44 -29.98
N TRP A 258 -0.15 -9.14 -28.85
CA TRP A 258 1.11 -9.16 -28.10
C TRP A 258 2.27 -9.73 -28.91
N LEU A 259 2.00 -10.68 -29.81
CA LEU A 259 2.99 -11.21 -30.74
C LEU A 259 3.22 -10.35 -31.98
N ALA A 260 2.46 -9.29 -32.27
CA ALA A 260 2.55 -8.53 -33.52
C ALA A 260 3.91 -7.80 -33.68
N PRO A 261 4.46 -7.69 -34.91
CA PRO A 261 5.71 -6.96 -35.16
C PRO A 261 5.49 -5.45 -35.00
N ALA A 262 6.48 -4.74 -34.46
CA ALA A 262 6.30 -3.37 -33.97
C ALA A 262 6.17 -2.32 -35.10
N THR A 263 4.95 -1.83 -35.33
CA THR A 263 4.66 -0.59 -36.08
C THR A 263 3.53 0.21 -35.39
N GLY A 264 3.84 0.91 -34.30
CA GLY A 264 2.87 1.74 -33.55
C GLY A 264 3.44 2.30 -32.24
N GLU A 265 2.77 3.29 -31.64
CA GLU A 265 3.06 3.83 -30.30
C GLU A 265 2.56 2.89 -29.18
N PRO A 266 3.18 2.91 -27.98
CA PRO A 266 2.78 2.03 -26.88
C PRO A 266 1.51 2.51 -26.16
N THR A 267 0.77 1.55 -25.60
CA THR A 267 -0.30 1.76 -24.61
C THR A 267 -0.04 0.89 -23.37
N PRO A 268 -0.66 1.17 -22.22
CA PRO A 268 -0.43 0.41 -20.98
C PRO A 268 -0.61 -1.11 -21.12
N ASP A 269 -1.49 -1.53 -22.03
CA ASP A 269 -1.87 -2.92 -22.26
C ASP A 269 -1.07 -3.60 -23.39
N HIS A 270 0.03 -2.99 -23.86
CA HIS A 270 0.73 -3.42 -25.07
C HIS A 270 2.27 -3.31 -24.94
N PRO A 271 3.05 -4.40 -25.14
CA PRO A 271 4.51 -4.44 -24.91
C PRO A 271 5.32 -3.98 -26.14
N ASN A 272 4.65 -3.39 -27.12
CA ASN A 272 5.23 -2.85 -28.33
C ASN A 272 5.35 -1.33 -28.17
N PRO A 273 6.44 -0.69 -28.66
CA PRO A 273 7.58 -1.30 -29.34
C PRO A 273 8.56 -2.09 -28.45
N ARG A 274 9.26 -3.03 -29.07
CA ARG A 274 10.19 -3.96 -28.41
C ARG A 274 11.59 -3.35 -28.26
N PRO A 275 12.36 -3.69 -27.21
CA PRO A 275 13.74 -3.24 -27.08
C PRO A 275 14.63 -3.88 -28.15
N VAL A 276 15.45 -3.06 -28.82
CA VAL A 276 16.40 -3.52 -29.85
C VAL A 276 17.51 -4.32 -29.19
N SER A 277 17.58 -5.63 -29.47
CA SER A 277 18.57 -6.54 -28.91
C SER A 277 18.68 -7.81 -29.77
N ALA A 278 19.91 -8.27 -30.00
CA ALA A 278 20.16 -9.54 -30.70
C ALA A 278 19.51 -10.75 -30.02
N LEU A 279 19.25 -10.70 -28.69
CA LEU A 279 18.47 -11.72 -27.98
C LEU A 279 16.98 -11.66 -28.34
N VAL A 280 16.42 -10.45 -28.49
CA VAL A 280 15.02 -10.26 -28.92
C VAL A 280 14.86 -10.66 -30.38
N ASP A 281 15.82 -10.33 -31.25
CA ASP A 281 15.83 -10.78 -32.64
C ASP A 281 15.95 -12.31 -32.75
N ALA A 282 16.79 -12.93 -31.92
CA ALA A 282 16.91 -14.38 -31.84
C ALA A 282 15.59 -15.04 -31.37
N VAL A 283 14.92 -14.49 -30.36
CA VAL A 283 13.63 -15.02 -29.87
C VAL A 283 12.47 -14.71 -30.83
N GLU A 284 12.50 -13.60 -31.56
CA GLU A 284 11.54 -13.33 -32.66
C GLU A 284 11.65 -14.41 -33.73
N VAL A 285 12.86 -14.74 -34.19
CA VAL A 285 13.09 -15.77 -35.21
C VAL A 285 12.82 -17.19 -34.69
N GLN A 286 13.26 -17.52 -33.47
CA GLN A 286 13.18 -18.88 -32.92
C GLN A 286 11.84 -19.23 -32.28
N LEU A 287 11.07 -18.24 -31.80
CA LEU A 287 9.88 -18.49 -30.97
C LEU A 287 8.65 -17.72 -31.44
N LEU A 288 8.74 -16.38 -31.54
CA LEU A 288 7.55 -15.55 -31.67
C LEU A 288 6.97 -15.55 -33.10
N ALA A 289 7.81 -15.54 -34.13
CA ALA A 289 7.36 -15.67 -35.51
C ALA A 289 6.77 -17.06 -35.82
N PRO A 290 7.39 -18.19 -35.40
CA PRO A 290 6.76 -19.51 -35.44
C PRO A 290 5.41 -19.53 -34.70
N LEU A 291 5.36 -19.10 -33.45
CA LEU A 291 4.13 -19.09 -32.64
C LEU A 291 3.02 -18.26 -33.29
N ARG A 292 3.35 -17.08 -33.85
CA ARG A 292 2.42 -16.22 -34.60
C ARG A 292 1.86 -16.91 -35.86
N SER A 293 2.68 -17.69 -36.55
CA SER A 293 2.25 -18.45 -37.74
C SER A 293 1.33 -19.63 -37.43
N GLU A 294 1.42 -20.17 -36.21
CA GLU A 294 0.64 -21.32 -35.75
C GLU A 294 -0.72 -20.94 -35.11
N LEU A 295 -0.90 -19.69 -34.67
CA LEU A 295 -2.16 -19.21 -34.06
C LEU A 295 -3.44 -19.58 -34.85
N PRO A 296 -3.50 -19.46 -36.20
CA PRO A 296 -4.70 -19.80 -36.96
C PRO A 296 -5.07 -21.29 -36.95
N GLY A 297 -4.15 -22.17 -36.52
CA GLY A 297 -4.36 -23.61 -36.40
C GLY A 297 -4.85 -24.07 -35.02
N ILE A 298 -4.95 -23.16 -34.03
CA ILE A 298 -5.37 -23.50 -32.67
C ILE A 298 -6.90 -23.46 -32.59
N ILE A 299 -7.52 -24.63 -32.39
CA ILE A 299 -8.99 -24.79 -32.45
C ILE A 299 -9.63 -25.12 -31.09
N SER A 300 -8.85 -25.21 -29.99
CA SER A 300 -9.40 -25.35 -28.63
C SER A 300 -8.55 -24.68 -27.55
N PRO A 301 -9.13 -24.31 -26.38
CA PRO A 301 -8.37 -23.73 -25.27
C PRO A 301 -7.31 -24.67 -24.69
N ALA A 302 -7.59 -25.98 -24.66
CA ALA A 302 -6.62 -27.00 -24.25
C ALA A 302 -5.41 -27.06 -25.20
N GLN A 303 -5.61 -26.90 -26.52
CA GLN A 303 -4.52 -26.79 -27.48
C GLN A 303 -3.71 -25.51 -27.28
N LEU A 304 -4.36 -24.37 -27.00
CA LEU A 304 -3.67 -23.12 -26.68
C LEU A 304 -2.80 -23.29 -25.43
N ALA A 305 -3.38 -23.76 -24.33
CA ALA A 305 -2.67 -23.97 -23.06
C ALA A 305 -1.47 -24.92 -23.20
N GLN A 306 -1.64 -26.04 -23.93
CA GLN A 306 -0.56 -26.99 -24.21
C GLN A 306 0.53 -26.38 -25.10
N ARG A 307 0.15 -25.56 -26.11
CA ARG A 307 1.10 -24.95 -27.05
C ARG A 307 1.96 -23.87 -26.42
N LEU A 308 1.47 -23.22 -25.36
CA LEU A 308 2.18 -22.16 -24.63
C LEU A 308 3.21 -22.66 -23.60
N VAL A 309 3.25 -23.97 -23.29
CA VAL A 309 4.24 -24.55 -22.35
C VAL A 309 5.68 -24.30 -22.80
N ALA A 310 6.07 -24.79 -23.99
CA ALA A 310 7.44 -24.62 -24.48
C ALA A 310 7.85 -23.14 -24.73
N PRO A 311 6.96 -22.24 -25.21
CA PRO A 311 7.21 -20.80 -25.18
C PRO A 311 7.50 -20.24 -23.78
N LEU A 312 6.78 -20.66 -22.73
CA LEU A 312 7.03 -20.18 -21.38
C LEU A 312 8.39 -20.60 -20.84
N GLU A 313 8.79 -21.85 -21.07
CA GLU A 313 10.12 -22.35 -20.71
C GLU A 313 11.22 -21.55 -21.44
N ARG A 314 11.08 -21.36 -22.76
CA ARG A 314 12.04 -20.58 -23.56
C ARG A 314 12.05 -19.09 -23.22
N LEU A 315 10.92 -18.50 -22.82
CA LEU A 315 10.87 -17.12 -22.32
C LEU A 315 11.50 -17.00 -20.93
N THR A 316 11.38 -18.02 -20.08
CA THR A 316 12.07 -18.08 -18.77
C THR A 316 13.58 -18.17 -18.95
N GLU A 317 14.05 -19.01 -19.88
CA GLU A 317 15.46 -19.09 -20.26
C GLU A 317 15.96 -17.77 -20.87
N ALA A 318 15.16 -17.13 -21.73
CA ALA A 318 15.49 -15.84 -22.32
C ALA A 318 15.52 -14.69 -21.29
N GLU A 319 14.64 -14.71 -20.28
CA GLU A 319 14.68 -13.79 -19.12
C GLU A 319 15.98 -13.95 -18.34
N VAL A 320 16.37 -15.19 -18.01
CA VAL A 320 17.64 -15.47 -17.30
C VAL A 320 18.87 -15.09 -18.14
N LEU A 321 18.87 -15.36 -19.45
CA LEU A 321 19.93 -14.94 -20.36
C LEU A 321 19.97 -13.42 -20.59
N ALA A 322 18.86 -12.73 -20.33
CA ALA A 322 18.74 -11.28 -20.42
C ALA A 322 18.96 -10.56 -19.08
N ASP A 323 19.26 -11.25 -17.98
CA ASP A 323 19.58 -10.66 -16.67
C ASP A 323 20.66 -9.55 -16.74
N PRO A 324 21.72 -9.63 -17.59
CA PRO A 324 22.67 -8.52 -17.82
C PRO A 324 22.08 -7.29 -18.54
N HIS A 325 20.85 -7.37 -19.03
CA HIS A 325 20.18 -6.38 -19.87
C HIS A 325 18.75 -6.09 -19.35
N PRO A 326 18.60 -5.29 -18.27
CA PRO A 326 17.33 -5.16 -17.54
C PRO A 326 16.10 -4.83 -18.39
N ARG A 327 16.21 -3.97 -19.42
CA ARG A 327 15.09 -3.69 -20.35
C ARG A 327 14.63 -4.90 -21.15
N VAL A 328 15.56 -5.80 -21.48
CA VAL A 328 15.29 -7.04 -22.23
C VAL A 328 14.76 -8.11 -21.29
N ALA A 329 15.30 -8.21 -20.06
CA ALA A 329 14.75 -9.07 -19.01
C ALA A 329 13.33 -8.65 -18.61
N ASP A 330 13.08 -7.37 -18.33
CA ASP A 330 11.75 -6.82 -18.01
C ASP A 330 10.75 -7.08 -19.15
N TRP A 331 11.19 -7.00 -20.40
CA TRP A 331 10.36 -7.31 -21.56
C TRP A 331 10.04 -8.80 -21.67
N PHE A 332 11.04 -9.69 -21.49
CA PHE A 332 10.80 -11.14 -21.43
C PHE A 332 9.96 -11.54 -20.22
N ALA A 333 10.13 -10.90 -19.06
CA ALA A 333 9.33 -11.14 -17.86
C ALA A 333 7.87 -10.70 -18.06
N ARG A 334 7.62 -9.54 -18.67
CA ARG A 334 6.26 -9.08 -19.05
C ARG A 334 5.62 -10.01 -20.08
N LEU A 335 6.36 -10.40 -21.12
CA LEU A 335 5.88 -11.31 -22.16
C LEU A 335 5.60 -12.71 -21.58
N ARG A 336 6.47 -13.23 -20.70
CA ARG A 336 6.25 -14.49 -19.98
C ARG A 336 5.05 -14.40 -19.05
N ALA A 337 4.90 -13.33 -18.28
CA ALA A 337 3.76 -13.13 -17.38
C ALA A 337 2.44 -13.13 -18.15
N MET A 338 2.36 -12.36 -19.25
CA MET A 338 1.18 -12.36 -20.12
C MET A 338 0.91 -13.72 -20.77
N VAL A 339 1.94 -14.39 -21.32
CA VAL A 339 1.76 -15.73 -21.91
C VAL A 339 1.36 -16.77 -20.84
N ALA A 340 1.77 -16.60 -19.58
CA ALA A 340 1.38 -17.46 -18.47
C ALA A 340 -0.07 -17.20 -18.06
N GLU A 341 -0.48 -15.93 -17.96
CA GLU A 341 -1.85 -15.53 -17.69
C GLU A 341 -2.81 -16.03 -18.79
N LEU A 342 -2.45 -15.87 -20.06
CA LEU A 342 -3.21 -16.38 -21.20
C LEU A 342 -3.28 -17.92 -21.21
N ARG A 343 -2.23 -18.61 -20.74
CA ARG A 343 -2.24 -20.08 -20.58
C ARG A 343 -3.20 -20.51 -19.47
N GLU A 344 -3.19 -19.87 -18.30
CA GLU A 344 -4.13 -20.18 -17.21
C GLU A 344 -5.58 -19.82 -17.60
N ARG A 345 -5.80 -18.65 -18.22
CA ARG A 345 -7.11 -18.27 -18.80
C ARG A 345 -7.60 -19.25 -19.87
N ALA A 346 -6.69 -19.91 -20.61
CA ALA A 346 -7.03 -20.98 -21.54
C ALA A 346 -7.29 -22.34 -20.86
N LEU A 347 -6.65 -22.63 -19.72
CA LEU A 347 -6.95 -23.80 -18.89
C LEU A 347 -8.33 -23.68 -18.22
N ASP A 348 -8.69 -22.50 -17.72
CA ASP A 348 -10.02 -22.20 -17.16
C ASP A 348 -11.17 -22.34 -18.18
N LEU A 349 -10.86 -22.30 -19.47
CA LEU A 349 -11.79 -22.54 -20.58
C LEU A 349 -11.78 -23.99 -21.10
N ALA A 350 -10.92 -24.86 -20.57
CA ALA A 350 -10.79 -26.25 -21.00
C ALA A 350 -11.61 -27.21 -20.11
N PRO A 351 -12.36 -28.18 -20.69
CA PRO A 351 -13.10 -29.16 -19.90
C PRO A 351 -12.18 -30.18 -19.22
N VAL A 352 -12.45 -30.47 -17.94
CA VAL A 352 -11.64 -31.34 -17.06
C VAL A 352 -11.69 -32.81 -17.49
N ALA A 353 -10.53 -33.49 -17.46
CA ALA A 353 -10.38 -34.94 -17.67
C ALA A 353 -9.82 -35.65 -16.41
N PRO A 354 -10.14 -36.94 -16.17
CA PRO A 354 -9.78 -37.66 -14.94
C PRO A 354 -8.35 -38.26 -14.96
N PRO A 355 -7.71 -38.48 -13.79
CA PRO A 355 -6.31 -38.90 -13.68
C PRO A 355 -6.08 -40.42 -13.55
N PRO A 356 -4.94 -40.92 -14.05
CA PRO A 356 -4.17 -41.99 -13.36
C PRO A 356 -2.64 -41.72 -13.44
N PRO A 357 -1.73 -42.62 -12.98
CA PRO A 357 -1.08 -42.56 -11.67
C PRO A 357 0.45 -42.31 -11.68
N GLY A 358 1.05 -42.00 -10.51
CA GLY A 358 2.51 -41.99 -10.28
C GLY A 358 3.11 -43.41 -10.06
N PRO A 359 4.40 -43.58 -9.67
CA PRO A 359 5.32 -42.65 -8.97
C PRO A 359 6.55 -42.24 -9.86
N ASP A 360 7.75 -41.81 -9.44
CA ASP A 360 8.47 -41.78 -8.14
C ASP A 360 9.57 -40.67 -8.07
N ILE A 361 10.35 -40.60 -6.98
CA ILE A 361 11.22 -39.47 -6.55
C ILE A 361 12.73 -39.91 -6.48
N PRO A 362 13.76 -39.02 -6.59
CA PRO A 362 14.30 -38.35 -5.39
C PRO A 362 14.90 -36.91 -5.57
N ASP A 363 14.41 -36.01 -4.72
CA ASP A 363 14.97 -34.82 -4.04
C ASP A 363 16.36 -34.28 -4.43
N SER A 364 16.43 -32.95 -4.58
CA SER A 364 17.68 -32.17 -4.67
C SER A 364 17.85 -31.21 -3.47
N PRO A 365 19.05 -30.68 -3.17
CA PRO A 365 19.34 -30.01 -1.89
C PRO A 365 18.49 -28.80 -1.51
N THR A 366 17.76 -28.20 -2.46
CA THR A 366 16.88 -27.03 -2.27
C THR A 366 15.80 -27.25 -1.21
N GLU A 367 15.28 -28.46 -1.06
CA GLU A 367 14.24 -28.80 -0.07
C GLU A 367 14.71 -28.77 1.39
N ARG A 368 16.02 -28.63 1.64
CA ARG A 368 16.56 -28.46 2.99
C ARG A 368 16.47 -27.03 3.53
N LEU A 369 16.22 -26.01 2.70
CA LEU A 369 16.10 -24.61 3.16
C LEU A 369 14.66 -24.09 3.28
N LEU A 370 13.66 -24.75 2.68
CA LEU A 370 12.23 -24.45 2.90
C LEU A 370 11.70 -25.00 4.25
N ARG A 371 12.56 -25.62 5.06
CA ARG A 371 12.20 -26.39 6.26
C ARG A 371 12.17 -25.57 7.57
N ALA A 372 11.73 -24.31 7.50
CA ALA A 372 11.70 -23.37 8.63
C ALA A 372 10.32 -22.74 8.93
N LEU A 373 9.23 -23.30 8.37
CA LEU A 373 7.85 -22.98 8.76
C LEU A 373 7.09 -24.29 9.08
N PRO A 374 6.61 -24.51 10.32
CA PRO A 374 5.70 -25.60 10.63
C PRO A 374 4.24 -25.19 10.39
N ALA A 375 3.43 -26.11 9.87
CA ALA A 375 1.99 -25.94 9.70
C ALA A 375 1.21 -26.94 10.58
N ARG A 376 0.06 -26.44 11.08
CA ARG A 376 -1.25 -27.10 11.39
C ARG A 376 -1.33 -28.53 11.95
N GLU A 377 -2.30 -28.71 12.86
CA GLU A 377 -3.49 -29.61 12.83
C GLU A 377 -4.19 -29.57 14.22
N ALA A 378 -5.45 -29.97 14.49
CA ALA A 378 -6.69 -30.21 13.74
C ALA A 378 -7.88 -30.17 14.76
N GLY A 379 -9.16 -30.16 14.36
CA GLY A 379 -10.28 -30.18 15.33
C GLY A 379 -11.72 -30.08 14.76
N GLU A 380 -12.38 -31.24 14.67
CA GLU A 380 -13.70 -31.63 14.13
C GLU A 380 -14.99 -30.80 14.34
N THR A 381 -16.01 -31.23 13.57
CA THR A 381 -17.40 -30.76 13.38
C THR A 381 -18.42 -31.06 14.48
N VAL A 382 -19.47 -30.23 14.64
CA VAL A 382 -20.89 -30.65 14.88
C VAL A 382 -21.87 -29.64 14.22
N SER A 383 -23.05 -30.11 13.80
CA SER A 383 -24.12 -29.35 13.11
C SER A 383 -25.33 -29.05 14.01
N ARG A 384 -26.04 -27.92 13.80
CA ARG A 384 -27.52 -27.84 13.54
C ARG A 384 -28.21 -26.48 13.88
N THR A 385 -29.09 -26.08 12.95
CA THR A 385 -30.38 -25.35 13.09
C THR A 385 -30.45 -23.92 13.67
N ALA A 386 -30.94 -23.01 12.82
CA ALA A 386 -31.51 -21.70 13.18
C ALA A 386 -32.90 -21.81 13.85
N PRO A 387 -33.47 -20.69 14.35
CA PRO A 387 -34.57 -20.07 13.60
C PRO A 387 -34.50 -18.53 13.50
N GLU A 388 -35.43 -17.97 12.72
CA GLU A 388 -35.42 -16.64 12.11
C GLU A 388 -36.43 -15.65 12.81
N PRO A 389 -36.91 -14.51 12.22
CA PRO A 389 -36.62 -13.18 12.75
C PRO A 389 -37.86 -12.37 13.20
N ARG A 390 -37.70 -11.06 13.44
CA ARG A 390 -38.82 -10.08 13.40
C ARG A 390 -38.47 -8.87 12.53
N ARG A 391 -39.39 -8.50 11.63
CA ARG A 391 -39.26 -7.43 10.62
C ARG A 391 -39.86 -6.09 11.07
N GLY A 392 -39.37 -5.01 10.44
CA GLY A 392 -40.04 -3.70 10.29
C GLY A 392 -39.05 -2.54 10.41
N ALA A 393 -39.01 -1.53 9.54
CA ALA A 393 -39.68 -1.28 8.25
C ALA A 393 -38.81 -0.30 7.44
N VAL A 394 -38.96 -0.22 6.10
CA VAL A 394 -38.08 0.58 5.21
C VAL A 394 -38.83 1.76 4.57
N ARG A 395 -38.11 2.87 4.33
CA ARG A 395 -38.58 4.11 3.65
C ARG A 395 -38.02 4.18 2.22
N HIS A 396 -38.70 4.85 1.30
CA HIS A 396 -38.26 4.97 -0.10
C HIS A 396 -37.19 6.07 -0.36
N ALA A 397 -36.39 5.86 -1.41
CA ALA A 397 -35.28 6.68 -1.89
C ALA A 397 -35.64 7.63 -3.07
N PRO A 398 -34.80 8.62 -3.43
CA PRO A 398 -35.05 9.54 -4.55
C PRO A 398 -34.97 8.88 -5.95
N PRO A 399 -35.53 9.51 -7.00
CA PRO A 399 -35.63 8.91 -8.34
C PRO A 399 -34.27 8.70 -9.02
N GLY A 400 -34.08 7.54 -9.67
CA GLY A 400 -32.88 7.23 -10.47
C GLY A 400 -31.72 6.58 -9.69
N VAL A 401 -31.74 6.67 -8.36
CA VAL A 401 -30.85 5.90 -7.47
C VAL A 401 -31.49 4.53 -7.18
N LEU A 402 -30.68 3.50 -6.97
CA LEU A 402 -31.14 2.17 -6.59
C LEU A 402 -32.03 2.22 -5.34
N GLY A 403 -33.32 1.95 -5.51
CA GLY A 403 -34.32 1.98 -4.43
C GLY A 403 -34.42 0.65 -3.68
N GLU A 404 -34.35 -0.46 -4.41
CA GLU A 404 -34.37 -1.82 -3.85
C GLU A 404 -33.53 -2.78 -4.70
N LEU A 405 -32.77 -3.66 -4.05
CA LEU A 405 -32.05 -4.77 -4.67
C LEU A 405 -32.58 -6.09 -4.08
N LEU A 406 -33.16 -6.94 -4.92
CA LEU A 406 -33.75 -8.22 -4.50
C LEU A 406 -33.04 -9.40 -5.15
N ALA A 407 -32.58 -10.34 -4.33
CA ALA A 407 -32.21 -11.68 -4.78
C ALA A 407 -33.48 -12.51 -4.99
N MET A 408 -33.80 -12.87 -6.23
CA MET A 408 -34.95 -13.71 -6.54
C MET A 408 -34.60 -15.15 -6.15
N ARG A 409 -35.31 -15.72 -5.16
CA ARG A 409 -35.00 -17.05 -4.62
C ARG A 409 -35.61 -18.19 -5.44
N VAL A 410 -36.78 -17.96 -6.02
CA VAL A 410 -37.51 -18.95 -6.82
C VAL A 410 -37.41 -18.60 -8.30
N THR A 411 -37.15 -19.62 -9.11
CA THR A 411 -37.37 -19.60 -10.57
C THR A 411 -38.29 -20.77 -10.91
N ALA A 412 -39.42 -20.49 -11.55
CA ALA A 412 -40.49 -21.45 -11.85
C ALA A 412 -41.09 -21.16 -13.23
N THR A 413 -41.93 -22.08 -13.74
CA THR A 413 -42.74 -21.84 -14.94
C THR A 413 -44.24 -21.87 -14.62
N PRO A 414 -45.10 -21.25 -15.44
CA PRO A 414 -46.54 -21.41 -15.27
C PRO A 414 -46.96 -22.88 -15.39
N PHE A 415 -47.90 -23.31 -14.53
CA PHE A 415 -48.43 -24.66 -14.57
C PHE A 415 -48.96 -24.99 -15.98
N GLY A 416 -48.45 -26.07 -16.56
CA GLY A 416 -48.79 -26.50 -17.92
C GLY A 416 -47.79 -26.12 -19.01
N ALA A 417 -46.75 -25.30 -18.75
CA ALA A 417 -45.75 -24.94 -19.77
C ALA A 417 -45.12 -26.18 -20.47
N THR A 418 -44.90 -27.25 -19.70
CA THR A 418 -44.35 -28.53 -20.16
C THR A 418 -45.41 -29.58 -20.56
N ALA A 419 -46.71 -29.26 -20.50
CA ALA A 419 -47.77 -30.22 -20.80
C ALA A 419 -47.71 -30.70 -22.27
N PRO A 420 -47.94 -31.99 -22.55
CA PRO A 420 -47.99 -32.48 -23.92
C PRO A 420 -49.12 -31.81 -24.70
N LEU A 421 -49.04 -31.81 -26.04
CA LEU A 421 -50.17 -31.38 -26.86
C LEU A 421 -51.40 -32.26 -26.59
N GLN A 422 -52.59 -31.66 -26.64
CA GLN A 422 -53.85 -32.34 -26.43
C GLN A 422 -54.06 -33.40 -27.52
N PRO A 423 -54.20 -34.69 -27.17
CA PRO A 423 -54.58 -35.72 -28.14
C PRO A 423 -56.04 -35.50 -28.55
N VAL A 424 -56.26 -35.43 -29.85
CA VAL A 424 -57.58 -35.26 -30.46
C VAL A 424 -58.05 -36.62 -30.96
N GLN A 425 -59.13 -37.14 -30.40
CA GLN A 425 -59.61 -38.52 -30.62
C GLN A 425 -60.93 -38.56 -31.41
N ASP A 426 -61.12 -39.63 -32.19
CA ASP A 426 -62.42 -39.97 -32.79
C ASP A 426 -63.38 -40.60 -31.78
N GLU A 427 -64.63 -40.86 -32.19
CA GLU A 427 -65.66 -41.52 -31.37
C GLU A 427 -65.27 -42.94 -30.91
N GLY A 428 -64.27 -43.56 -31.57
CA GLY A 428 -63.69 -44.85 -31.19
C GLY A 428 -62.48 -44.76 -30.25
N GLY A 429 -62.09 -43.54 -29.82
CA GLY A 429 -60.95 -43.30 -28.93
C GLY A 429 -59.58 -43.31 -29.62
N ARG A 430 -59.51 -43.38 -30.96
CA ARG A 430 -58.25 -43.35 -31.71
C ARG A 430 -57.79 -41.91 -31.88
N VAL A 431 -56.53 -41.63 -31.55
CA VAL A 431 -55.93 -40.30 -31.76
C VAL A 431 -55.78 -40.01 -33.26
N LEU A 432 -56.49 -38.99 -33.74
CA LEU A 432 -56.46 -38.48 -35.12
C LEU A 432 -55.35 -37.44 -35.31
N ARG A 433 -55.20 -36.50 -34.37
CA ARG A 433 -54.19 -35.43 -34.40
C ARG A 433 -53.84 -34.97 -32.98
N GLN A 434 -52.91 -34.02 -32.88
CA GLN A 434 -52.62 -33.29 -31.65
C GLN A 434 -52.86 -31.80 -31.86
N THR A 435 -53.47 -31.13 -30.88
CA THR A 435 -53.70 -29.68 -30.88
C THR A 435 -53.19 -29.06 -29.57
N ASP A 436 -52.92 -27.76 -29.56
CA ASP A 436 -52.53 -27.10 -28.30
C ASP A 436 -53.76 -26.84 -27.41
N TRP A 437 -53.54 -26.78 -26.10
CA TRP A 437 -54.62 -26.59 -25.13
C TRP A 437 -55.07 -25.12 -25.07
N PRO A 438 -56.38 -24.85 -24.88
CA PRO A 438 -56.84 -23.51 -24.50
C PRO A 438 -56.40 -23.18 -23.06
N LEU A 439 -56.20 -21.90 -22.77
CA LEU A 439 -55.99 -21.43 -21.40
C LEU A 439 -57.28 -21.53 -20.56
N PRO A 440 -57.22 -21.51 -19.22
CA PRO A 440 -58.41 -21.56 -18.37
C PRO A 440 -59.34 -20.37 -18.63
N GLY A 441 -60.62 -20.64 -18.90
CA GLY A 441 -61.60 -19.65 -19.35
C GLY A 441 -61.61 -19.39 -20.86
N ALA A 442 -60.56 -19.78 -21.60
CA ALA A 442 -60.56 -19.73 -23.06
C ALA A 442 -61.33 -20.93 -23.64
N THR A 443 -62.10 -20.69 -24.70
CA THR A 443 -62.76 -21.71 -25.51
C THR A 443 -62.29 -21.60 -26.94
N ARG A 444 -62.19 -22.72 -27.67
CA ARG A 444 -61.81 -22.75 -29.08
C ARG A 444 -62.78 -23.61 -29.88
N THR A 445 -63.43 -23.02 -30.88
CA THR A 445 -64.24 -23.75 -31.87
C THR A 445 -63.55 -23.69 -33.22
N GLY A 446 -63.01 -24.83 -33.66
CA GLY A 446 -62.43 -25.06 -34.97
C GLY A 446 -63.44 -25.64 -35.94
N VAL A 447 -63.47 -25.11 -37.17
CA VAL A 447 -64.23 -25.60 -38.31
C VAL A 447 -63.26 -25.76 -39.47
N ARG A 448 -63.04 -26.99 -39.92
CA ARG A 448 -62.08 -27.34 -40.96
C ARG A 448 -62.83 -27.97 -42.12
N ILE A 449 -62.83 -27.31 -43.27
CA ILE A 449 -63.51 -27.78 -44.48
C ILE A 449 -62.45 -28.31 -45.44
N ALA A 450 -62.47 -29.62 -45.64
CA ALA A 450 -61.53 -30.33 -46.50
C ALA A 450 -62.08 -30.50 -47.92
N MET A 451 -61.16 -30.46 -48.87
CA MET A 451 -61.39 -30.57 -50.30
C MET A 451 -61.14 -32.01 -50.80
N ASP A 452 -61.55 -32.27 -52.03
CA ASP A 452 -61.18 -33.48 -52.76
C ASP A 452 -59.66 -33.53 -53.05
N ALA A 453 -59.18 -34.68 -53.53
CA ALA A 453 -57.76 -34.86 -53.88
C ALA A 453 -57.28 -33.92 -55.01
N ALA A 454 -58.20 -33.36 -55.82
CA ALA A 454 -57.88 -32.35 -56.82
C ALA A 454 -57.85 -30.90 -56.27
N GLY A 455 -58.26 -30.68 -55.02
CA GLY A 455 -58.31 -29.36 -54.39
C GLY A 455 -59.36 -28.42 -55.00
N LYS A 456 -60.43 -28.94 -55.60
CA LYS A 456 -61.44 -28.17 -56.36
C LYS A 456 -62.83 -28.22 -55.72
N GLU A 457 -63.22 -29.38 -55.21
CA GLU A 457 -64.52 -29.58 -54.59
C GLU A 457 -64.38 -29.66 -53.08
N LEU A 458 -65.27 -29.00 -52.34
CA LEU A 458 -65.36 -29.17 -50.89
C LEU A 458 -66.08 -30.51 -50.66
N VAL A 459 -65.50 -31.42 -49.86
CA VAL A 459 -66.06 -32.78 -49.64
C VAL A 459 -66.40 -33.13 -48.20
N ARG A 460 -65.79 -32.47 -47.20
CA ARG A 460 -65.95 -32.83 -45.78
C ARG A 460 -65.84 -31.62 -44.88
N ALA A 461 -66.62 -31.59 -43.80
CA ALA A 461 -66.49 -30.62 -42.73
C ALA A 461 -66.15 -31.34 -41.41
N GLU A 462 -65.04 -30.94 -40.80
CA GLU A 462 -64.50 -31.43 -39.55
C GLU A 462 -64.68 -30.33 -38.49
N PHE A 463 -65.40 -30.64 -37.42
CA PHE A 463 -65.71 -29.72 -36.34
C PHE A 463 -64.94 -30.13 -35.09
N GLN A 464 -64.40 -29.17 -34.37
CA GLN A 464 -63.76 -29.39 -33.09
C GLN A 464 -64.13 -28.27 -32.13
N ARG A 465 -64.70 -28.61 -30.98
CA ARG A 465 -64.85 -27.69 -29.85
C ARG A 465 -63.93 -28.14 -28.74
N THR A 466 -63.03 -27.27 -28.30
CA THR A 466 -62.13 -27.50 -27.19
C THR A 466 -62.39 -26.48 -26.08
N GLU A 467 -62.60 -26.98 -24.88
CA GLU A 467 -62.75 -26.21 -23.64
C GLU A 467 -61.90 -26.85 -22.53
N PRO A 468 -61.64 -26.16 -21.41
CA PRO A 468 -60.87 -26.72 -20.30
C PRO A 468 -61.49 -28.02 -19.71
N ALA A 469 -62.80 -28.23 -19.89
CA ALA A 469 -63.53 -29.39 -19.39
C ALA A 469 -63.62 -30.57 -20.39
N GLY A 470 -63.27 -30.38 -21.67
CA GLY A 470 -63.42 -31.43 -22.69
C GLY A 470 -63.12 -30.97 -24.12
N SER A 471 -62.91 -31.95 -25.00
CA SER A 471 -62.83 -31.74 -26.45
C SER A 471 -63.85 -32.63 -27.14
N TRP A 472 -64.67 -32.04 -28.00
CA TRP A 472 -65.66 -32.74 -28.83
C TRP A 472 -65.29 -32.56 -30.29
N GLN A 473 -65.45 -33.63 -31.08
CA GLN A 473 -65.32 -33.59 -32.52
C GLN A 473 -66.56 -34.15 -33.19
N HIS A 474 -66.89 -33.62 -34.36
CA HIS A 474 -67.85 -34.19 -35.28
C HIS A 474 -67.26 -34.13 -36.69
N VAL A 475 -67.42 -35.18 -37.49
CA VAL A 475 -66.92 -35.24 -38.86
C VAL A 475 -68.08 -35.58 -39.79
N GLU A 476 -68.48 -34.62 -40.61
CA GLU A 476 -69.60 -34.75 -41.53
C GLU A 476 -69.10 -34.74 -42.97
N SER A 477 -69.54 -35.70 -43.78
CA SER A 477 -69.34 -35.62 -45.24
C SER A 477 -70.33 -34.60 -45.79
N LEU A 478 -69.88 -33.69 -46.67
CA LEU A 478 -70.72 -32.54 -47.02
C LEU A 478 -72.03 -32.98 -47.68
N PRO A 479 -73.20 -32.67 -47.06
CA PRO A 479 -74.46 -33.27 -47.44
C PRO A 479 -75.10 -32.57 -48.63
N ALA A 480 -75.98 -33.29 -49.34
CA ALA A 480 -76.81 -32.74 -50.42
C ALA A 480 -78.05 -31.97 -49.92
N GLU A 481 -78.40 -32.14 -48.63
CA GLU A 481 -79.48 -31.47 -47.92
C GLU A 481 -78.94 -30.88 -46.60
N ASP A 482 -79.68 -30.00 -45.92
CA ASP A 482 -79.20 -29.40 -44.67
C ASP A 482 -79.16 -30.44 -43.53
N VAL A 483 -78.03 -30.54 -42.81
CA VAL A 483 -77.82 -31.47 -41.69
C VAL A 483 -77.54 -30.69 -40.40
N SER A 484 -78.08 -31.16 -39.27
CA SER A 484 -77.80 -30.60 -37.94
C SER A 484 -77.34 -31.66 -36.96
N PHE A 485 -76.28 -31.38 -36.20
CA PHE A 485 -75.72 -32.27 -35.17
C PHE A 485 -75.27 -31.45 -33.95
N ASP A 486 -75.10 -32.13 -32.81
CA ASP A 486 -74.67 -31.52 -31.55
C ASP A 486 -73.14 -31.61 -31.40
N LEU A 487 -72.50 -30.53 -30.94
CA LEU A 487 -71.05 -30.40 -30.75
C LEU A 487 -70.75 -29.88 -29.33
N GLY A 488 -70.60 -30.82 -28.40
CA GLY A 488 -70.59 -30.53 -26.96
C GLY A 488 -71.99 -30.08 -26.50
N ALA A 489 -72.08 -28.95 -25.80
CA ALA A 489 -73.34 -28.40 -25.31
C ALA A 489 -74.10 -27.50 -26.32
N GLY A 490 -73.54 -27.27 -27.52
CA GLY A 490 -74.17 -26.46 -28.58
C GLY A 490 -74.45 -27.25 -29.85
N ARG A 491 -75.16 -26.64 -30.81
CA ARG A 491 -75.59 -27.28 -32.05
C ARG A 491 -75.01 -26.59 -33.28
N VAL A 492 -74.72 -27.36 -34.32
CA VAL A 492 -74.26 -26.88 -35.63
C VAL A 492 -75.29 -27.23 -36.69
N GLU A 493 -75.58 -26.29 -37.58
CA GLU A 493 -76.29 -26.53 -38.85
C GLU A 493 -75.27 -26.43 -40.00
N LEU A 494 -75.27 -27.40 -40.90
CA LEU A 494 -74.38 -27.50 -42.05
C LEU A 494 -75.19 -27.57 -43.34
N SER A 495 -74.88 -26.69 -44.29
CA SER A 495 -75.63 -26.57 -45.54
C SER A 495 -74.72 -26.31 -46.75
N SER A 496 -74.98 -27.01 -47.86
CA SER A 496 -74.29 -26.83 -49.14
C SER A 496 -75.10 -25.87 -50.03
N ARG A 497 -74.85 -24.56 -49.87
CA ARG A 497 -75.66 -23.50 -50.50
C ARG A 497 -74.81 -22.57 -51.37
N ARG A 498 -75.45 -21.92 -52.35
CA ARG A 498 -74.89 -20.75 -53.03
C ARG A 498 -75.18 -19.52 -52.19
N GLU A 499 -74.14 -18.81 -51.75
CA GLU A 499 -74.30 -17.54 -51.04
C GLU A 499 -73.85 -16.37 -51.93
N THR A 500 -74.55 -15.25 -51.82
CA THR A 500 -74.25 -14.04 -52.59
C THR A 500 -73.19 -13.23 -51.85
N ILE A 501 -71.98 -13.15 -52.42
CA ILE A 501 -70.89 -12.35 -51.85
C ILE A 501 -71.07 -10.90 -52.26
N LEU A 502 -71.03 -9.98 -51.29
CA LEU A 502 -71.13 -8.54 -51.51
C LEU A 502 -69.74 -7.98 -51.86
N SER A 503 -69.45 -7.84 -53.15
CA SER A 503 -68.21 -7.20 -53.60
C SER A 503 -68.18 -5.72 -53.21
N ARG A 504 -67.17 -5.31 -52.42
CA ARG A 504 -66.94 -3.90 -52.04
C ARG A 504 -66.71 -2.96 -53.23
N LEU A 505 -66.42 -3.50 -54.42
CA LEU A 505 -66.09 -2.72 -55.62
C LEU A 505 -67.26 -2.52 -56.61
N ARG A 506 -68.42 -3.18 -56.41
CA ARG A 506 -69.63 -2.98 -57.23
C ARG A 506 -70.93 -3.17 -56.43
N PRO A 507 -71.58 -2.08 -55.95
CA PRO A 507 -72.89 -2.20 -55.34
C PRO A 507 -73.95 -2.54 -56.40
N GLY A 508 -74.52 -3.75 -56.32
CA GLY A 508 -75.60 -4.22 -57.19
C GLY A 508 -75.32 -5.51 -57.98
N GLY A 509 -74.07 -6.02 -57.97
CA GLY A 509 -73.71 -7.28 -58.63
C GLY A 509 -73.01 -8.23 -57.66
N GLY A 510 -73.78 -8.95 -56.84
CA GLY A 510 -73.24 -9.96 -55.94
C GLY A 510 -72.92 -11.25 -56.69
N GLU A 511 -71.68 -11.72 -56.60
CA GLU A 511 -71.25 -12.97 -57.22
C GLU A 511 -71.73 -14.15 -56.37
N GLN A 512 -72.59 -15.02 -56.93
CA GLN A 512 -73.01 -16.24 -56.25
C GLN A 512 -71.93 -17.31 -56.37
N ARG A 513 -71.09 -17.46 -55.35
CA ARG A 513 -70.11 -18.55 -55.29
C ARG A 513 -70.76 -19.78 -54.63
N PRO A 514 -70.62 -20.99 -55.21
CA PRO A 514 -70.96 -22.22 -54.51
C PRO A 514 -69.97 -22.43 -53.35
N GLY A 515 -70.48 -22.87 -52.21
CA GLY A 515 -69.67 -23.07 -51.02
C GLY A 515 -70.41 -23.84 -49.93
N VAL A 516 -69.85 -23.81 -48.73
CA VAL A 516 -70.40 -24.44 -47.54
C VAL A 516 -70.73 -23.35 -46.54
N LEU A 517 -71.96 -23.36 -46.04
CA LEU A 517 -72.43 -22.50 -44.96
C LEU A 517 -72.61 -23.33 -43.69
N VAL A 518 -71.85 -23.00 -42.67
CA VAL A 518 -71.93 -23.52 -41.30
C VAL A 518 -72.60 -22.47 -40.43
N ARG A 519 -73.61 -22.84 -39.65
CA ARG A 519 -74.15 -22.01 -38.57
C ARG A 519 -73.87 -22.66 -37.24
N LEU A 520 -73.11 -21.95 -36.42
CA LEU A 520 -72.91 -22.28 -35.02
C LEU A 520 -74.07 -21.63 -34.23
N LEU A 521 -74.89 -22.43 -33.56
CA LEU A 521 -76.06 -21.96 -32.80
C LEU A 521 -75.67 -21.55 -31.36
N PRO A 522 -76.59 -20.93 -30.57
CA PRO A 522 -76.31 -20.57 -29.19
C PRO A 522 -75.76 -21.73 -28.35
N GLN A 523 -74.96 -21.39 -27.35
CA GLN A 523 -73.98 -22.25 -26.66
C GLN A 523 -72.70 -22.59 -27.44
N LEU A 524 -72.59 -22.33 -28.75
CA LEU A 524 -71.32 -22.16 -29.46
C LEU A 524 -71.06 -20.65 -29.70
N PRO A 525 -69.89 -20.26 -30.25
CA PRO A 525 -69.71 -18.92 -30.82
C PRO A 525 -70.76 -18.66 -31.91
N ALA A 526 -71.84 -17.96 -31.56
CA ALA A 526 -73.05 -17.92 -32.39
C ALA A 526 -72.84 -17.09 -33.67
N CYS A 527 -72.40 -17.74 -34.75
CA CYS A 527 -72.08 -17.09 -36.01
C CYS A 527 -72.32 -18.01 -37.22
N ALA A 528 -72.54 -17.41 -38.38
CA ALA A 528 -72.51 -18.09 -39.66
C ALA A 528 -71.10 -17.96 -40.28
N LEU A 529 -70.53 -19.10 -40.69
CA LEU A 529 -69.26 -19.21 -41.40
C LEU A 529 -69.54 -19.70 -42.82
N PHE A 530 -69.10 -18.96 -43.82
CA PHE A 530 -69.17 -19.39 -45.22
C PHE A 530 -67.76 -19.60 -45.78
N VAL A 531 -67.55 -20.69 -46.51
CA VAL A 531 -66.32 -20.97 -47.25
C VAL A 531 -66.66 -21.29 -48.70
N SER A 532 -66.14 -20.49 -49.63
CA SER A 532 -66.32 -20.73 -51.06
C SER A 532 -65.50 -21.92 -51.54
N ARG A 533 -65.85 -22.48 -52.70
CA ARG A 533 -64.87 -23.23 -53.50
C ARG A 533 -63.71 -22.30 -53.92
N PRO A 534 -62.51 -22.82 -54.18
CA PRO A 534 -61.43 -22.04 -54.79
C PRO A 534 -61.89 -21.45 -56.13
N ASP A 535 -61.55 -20.18 -56.38
CA ASP A 535 -61.80 -19.55 -57.69
C ASP A 535 -60.72 -19.91 -58.73
N GLU A 536 -60.80 -19.33 -59.93
CA GLU A 536 -59.84 -19.60 -61.03
C GLU A 536 -58.39 -19.26 -60.67
N GLN A 537 -58.17 -18.44 -59.64
CA GLN A 537 -56.85 -18.06 -59.12
C GLN A 537 -56.43 -18.95 -57.93
N GLY A 538 -57.23 -19.98 -57.61
CA GLY A 538 -57.02 -20.88 -56.50
C GLY A 538 -57.25 -20.24 -55.13
N ARG A 539 -57.88 -19.06 -55.05
CA ARG A 539 -58.14 -18.35 -53.78
C ARG A 539 -59.47 -18.78 -53.18
N VAL A 540 -59.52 -18.86 -51.85
CA VAL A 540 -60.75 -19.15 -51.12
C VAL A 540 -61.25 -17.90 -50.43
N HIS A 541 -62.55 -17.63 -50.57
CA HIS A 541 -63.25 -16.59 -49.85
C HIS A 541 -63.91 -17.17 -48.59
N VAL A 542 -63.67 -16.54 -47.44
CA VAL A 542 -64.22 -16.93 -46.14
C VAL A 542 -64.97 -15.75 -45.54
N SER A 543 -66.25 -15.94 -45.20
CA SER A 543 -67.04 -14.96 -44.44
C SER A 543 -67.37 -15.46 -43.04
N VAL A 544 -67.30 -14.57 -42.06
CA VAL A 544 -67.72 -14.80 -40.67
C VAL A 544 -68.75 -13.73 -40.30
N ARG A 545 -69.96 -14.16 -39.91
CA ARG A 545 -71.13 -13.28 -39.78
C ARG A 545 -71.83 -13.47 -38.44
N ASN A 546 -71.85 -12.40 -37.65
CA ASN A 546 -72.59 -12.24 -36.40
C ASN A 546 -72.83 -10.73 -36.19
N GLY A 547 -73.72 -10.15 -37.02
CA GLY A 547 -73.80 -8.71 -37.23
C GLY A 547 -73.01 -8.29 -38.47
N ALA A 548 -72.04 -7.37 -38.31
CA ALA A 548 -71.19 -6.94 -39.43
C ALA A 548 -70.33 -8.11 -39.95
N PRO A 549 -70.19 -8.30 -41.28
CA PRO A 549 -69.44 -9.42 -41.84
C PRO A 549 -67.92 -9.16 -41.82
N LEU A 550 -67.15 -10.13 -41.32
CA LEU A 550 -65.72 -10.25 -41.57
C LEU A 550 -65.53 -11.07 -42.85
N GLU A 551 -65.03 -10.42 -43.90
CA GLU A 551 -64.83 -11.01 -45.23
C GLU A 551 -63.31 -11.14 -45.49
N LEU A 552 -62.83 -12.36 -45.77
CA LEU A 552 -61.40 -12.69 -45.90
C LEU A 552 -61.14 -13.51 -47.17
N ASP A 553 -60.34 -12.96 -48.10
CA ASP A 553 -59.80 -13.70 -49.23
C ASP A 553 -58.39 -14.25 -48.88
N LEU A 554 -58.19 -15.55 -49.05
CA LEU A 554 -56.92 -16.24 -48.78
C LEU A 554 -56.37 -16.93 -50.03
N ALA A 555 -55.08 -16.72 -50.28
CA ALA A 555 -54.27 -17.46 -51.25
C ALA A 555 -53.80 -18.81 -50.66
N PRO A 556 -53.39 -19.77 -51.51
CA PRO A 556 -52.70 -20.99 -51.08
C PRO A 556 -51.65 -20.76 -50.00
N GLN A 557 -51.74 -21.50 -48.88
CA GLN A 557 -50.85 -21.41 -47.69
C GLN A 557 -50.93 -20.08 -46.91
N GLU A 558 -51.89 -19.21 -47.19
CA GLU A 558 -52.10 -17.96 -46.43
C GLU A 558 -52.84 -18.23 -45.10
N GLU A 559 -52.39 -17.57 -44.02
CA GLU A 559 -53.05 -17.55 -42.71
C GLU A 559 -53.32 -16.10 -42.28
N LYS A 560 -54.52 -15.83 -41.75
CA LYS A 560 -54.93 -14.53 -41.21
C LYS A 560 -55.60 -14.71 -39.86
N THR A 561 -55.12 -13.97 -38.86
CA THR A 561 -55.80 -13.83 -37.56
C THR A 561 -56.38 -12.43 -37.43
N THR A 562 -57.62 -12.30 -36.98
CA THR A 562 -58.34 -11.02 -36.90
C THR A 562 -59.40 -11.06 -35.78
N PRO A 563 -59.54 -10.00 -34.95
CA PRO A 563 -60.59 -9.94 -33.95
C PRO A 563 -61.98 -9.79 -34.58
N PHE A 564 -62.97 -10.45 -33.97
CA PHE A 564 -64.37 -10.48 -34.41
C PHE A 564 -65.32 -10.57 -33.20
N GLY A 565 -65.81 -9.42 -32.74
CA GLY A 565 -66.57 -9.35 -31.50
C GLY A 565 -65.74 -9.83 -30.31
N PRO A 566 -66.24 -10.74 -29.45
CA PRO A 566 -65.48 -11.31 -28.34
C PRO A 566 -64.54 -12.46 -28.75
N TYR A 567 -64.41 -12.76 -30.04
CA TYR A 567 -63.62 -13.89 -30.56
C TYR A 567 -62.39 -13.39 -31.34
N GLN A 568 -61.27 -14.08 -31.22
CA GLN A 568 -60.20 -14.06 -32.22
C GLN A 568 -60.51 -15.11 -33.29
N VAL A 569 -60.51 -14.70 -34.55
CA VAL A 569 -60.74 -15.57 -35.71
C VAL A 569 -59.41 -15.79 -36.42
N THR A 570 -58.91 -17.02 -36.41
CA THR A 570 -57.78 -17.45 -37.25
C THR A 570 -58.32 -18.25 -38.42
N VAL A 571 -58.03 -17.84 -39.66
CA VAL A 571 -58.36 -18.56 -40.88
C VAL A 571 -57.08 -18.94 -41.60
N ARG A 572 -56.90 -20.23 -41.90
CA ARG A 572 -55.74 -20.77 -42.61
C ARG A 572 -56.18 -21.60 -43.81
N TYR A 573 -55.57 -21.40 -44.98
CA TYR A 573 -55.83 -22.19 -46.17
C TYR A 573 -54.65 -23.11 -46.52
N GLY A 574 -54.72 -24.36 -46.08
CA GLY A 574 -53.73 -25.41 -46.34
C GLY A 574 -53.87 -26.01 -47.73
N ALA A 575 -53.28 -25.35 -48.74
CA ALA A 575 -53.20 -25.84 -50.12
C ALA A 575 -51.91 -26.63 -50.33
N GLY A 576 -51.95 -27.95 -50.13
CA GLY A 576 -50.79 -28.84 -50.27
C GLY A 576 -50.67 -29.95 -49.22
N SER A 577 -51.56 -29.99 -48.21
CA SER A 577 -51.78 -31.23 -47.45
C SER A 577 -52.60 -32.22 -48.28
N GLU A 578 -52.40 -33.52 -48.09
CA GLU A 578 -53.37 -34.53 -48.53
C GLU A 578 -54.44 -34.72 -47.42
N PRO A 579 -55.70 -34.27 -47.57
CA PRO A 579 -56.24 -33.37 -48.60
C PRO A 579 -56.16 -31.87 -48.22
N ALA A 580 -56.32 -30.99 -49.22
CA ALA A 580 -56.32 -29.54 -49.03
C ALA A 580 -57.51 -29.10 -48.17
N ASN A 581 -57.37 -28.02 -47.39
CA ASN A 581 -58.40 -27.63 -46.43
C ASN A 581 -58.33 -26.15 -46.04
N VAL A 582 -59.48 -25.62 -45.60
CA VAL A 582 -59.60 -24.30 -44.97
C VAL A 582 -59.98 -24.52 -43.52
N GLU A 583 -59.17 -24.00 -42.60
CA GLU A 583 -59.33 -24.18 -41.15
C GLU A 583 -59.62 -22.82 -40.51
N ILE A 584 -60.81 -22.67 -39.92
CA ILE A 584 -61.30 -21.49 -39.22
C ILE A 584 -61.32 -21.83 -37.73
N ALA A 585 -60.65 -21.05 -36.88
CA ALA A 585 -60.68 -21.19 -35.43
C ALA A 585 -61.20 -19.91 -34.77
N LEU A 586 -62.31 -20.04 -34.05
CA LEU A 586 -62.90 -19.01 -33.18
C LEU A 586 -62.43 -19.26 -31.75
N SER A 587 -61.67 -18.32 -31.16
CA SER A 587 -61.13 -18.47 -29.80
C SER A 587 -61.51 -17.31 -28.89
N THR A 588 -61.89 -17.58 -27.63
CA THR A 588 -62.07 -16.54 -26.60
C THR A 588 -60.82 -16.41 -25.74
N GLY A 589 -60.48 -15.19 -25.31
CA GLY A 589 -59.41 -14.94 -24.33
C GLY A 589 -59.82 -15.33 -22.90
N ALA A 590 -58.86 -15.40 -21.99
CA ALA A 590 -59.13 -15.66 -20.58
C ALA A 590 -59.90 -14.52 -19.89
N ASP A 591 -60.79 -14.88 -18.96
CA ASP A 591 -61.56 -13.97 -18.11
C ASP A 591 -60.64 -13.09 -17.25
N ALA A 592 -61.14 -11.93 -16.82
CA ALA A 592 -60.35 -10.92 -16.09
C ALA A 592 -59.61 -11.48 -14.86
N GLY A 593 -60.23 -12.39 -14.10
CA GLY A 593 -59.59 -13.05 -12.94
C GLY A 593 -58.48 -14.04 -13.30
N GLY A 594 -58.50 -14.60 -14.52
CA GLY A 594 -57.43 -15.44 -15.04
C GLY A 594 -56.18 -14.65 -15.45
N ARG A 595 -56.31 -13.34 -15.71
CA ARG A 595 -55.20 -12.48 -16.16
C ARG A 595 -54.25 -12.06 -15.05
N THR A 596 -54.68 -12.11 -13.79
CA THR A 596 -53.86 -11.82 -12.59
C THR A 596 -53.52 -13.07 -11.77
N ALA A 597 -54.15 -14.21 -12.05
CA ALA A 597 -53.81 -15.49 -11.42
C ALA A 597 -52.65 -16.17 -12.19
N LEU A 598 -51.57 -16.49 -11.48
CA LEU A 598 -50.39 -17.17 -12.01
C LEU A 598 -50.16 -18.47 -11.22
N PRO A 599 -50.69 -19.62 -11.69
CA PRO A 599 -50.38 -20.92 -11.13
C PRO A 599 -48.97 -21.35 -11.55
N LEU A 600 -48.15 -21.80 -10.61
CA LEU A 600 -46.81 -22.32 -10.85
C LEU A 600 -46.80 -23.84 -10.94
N ASP A 601 -45.81 -24.37 -11.66
CA ASP A 601 -45.52 -25.80 -11.85
C ASP A 601 -45.14 -26.54 -10.56
N GLY A 602 -44.46 -25.86 -9.62
CA GLY A 602 -44.05 -26.40 -8.32
C GLY A 602 -44.75 -25.77 -7.10
N VAL A 603 -44.58 -26.41 -5.94
CA VAL A 603 -44.89 -25.80 -4.63
C VAL A 603 -43.67 -25.01 -4.16
N HIS A 604 -43.88 -23.72 -3.90
CA HIS A 604 -42.84 -22.78 -3.50
C HIS A 604 -43.28 -22.02 -2.24
N ASP A 605 -42.95 -22.57 -1.08
CA ASP A 605 -43.31 -22.01 0.24
C ASP A 605 -42.51 -20.72 0.57
N GLU A 606 -41.42 -20.45 -0.16
CA GLU A 606 -40.58 -19.26 -0.02
C GLU A 606 -41.22 -17.96 -0.58
N ILE A 607 -42.31 -18.07 -1.34
CA ILE A 607 -42.98 -16.91 -1.94
C ILE A 607 -44.00 -16.33 -0.95
N ALA A 608 -43.74 -15.12 -0.44
CA ALA A 608 -44.61 -14.43 0.50
C ALA A 608 -45.50 -13.37 -0.18
N VAL A 609 -46.67 -13.10 0.42
CA VAL A 609 -47.50 -11.94 0.08
C VAL A 609 -46.70 -10.64 0.29
N GLY A 610 -46.83 -9.70 -0.64
CA GLY A 610 -46.06 -8.46 -0.71
C GLY A 610 -44.68 -8.59 -1.35
N SER A 611 -44.19 -9.81 -1.63
CA SER A 611 -42.93 -9.97 -2.36
C SER A 611 -43.07 -9.56 -3.83
N ARG A 612 -41.96 -9.09 -4.42
CA ARG A 612 -41.86 -8.84 -5.86
C ARG A 612 -41.83 -10.16 -6.63
N VAL A 613 -42.43 -10.14 -7.81
CA VAL A 613 -42.34 -11.20 -8.82
C VAL A 613 -42.09 -10.57 -10.18
N VAL A 614 -41.24 -11.24 -10.96
CA VAL A 614 -40.90 -10.87 -12.33
C VAL A 614 -41.35 -11.99 -13.26
N VAL A 615 -42.09 -11.64 -14.31
CA VAL A 615 -42.59 -12.57 -15.33
C VAL A 615 -41.96 -12.18 -16.66
N GLU A 616 -41.07 -13.02 -17.18
CA GLU A 616 -40.40 -12.86 -18.48
C GLU A 616 -41.16 -13.67 -19.53
N ARG A 617 -41.67 -13.03 -20.59
CA ARG A 617 -42.42 -13.64 -21.71
C ARG A 617 -41.78 -13.24 -23.06
N PRO A 618 -40.60 -13.76 -23.42
CA PRO A 618 -39.74 -13.18 -24.45
C PRO A 618 -40.36 -13.12 -25.85
N ARG A 619 -41.35 -13.96 -26.18
CA ARG A 619 -42.04 -13.90 -27.48
C ARG A 619 -43.25 -12.95 -27.52
N LYS A 620 -43.68 -12.37 -26.40
CA LYS A 620 -44.90 -11.54 -26.32
C LYS A 620 -44.73 -10.21 -27.06
N GLY A 621 -45.62 -9.92 -28.01
CA GLY A 621 -45.58 -8.72 -28.84
C GLY A 621 -44.48 -8.69 -29.90
N ALA A 622 -43.65 -9.73 -30.02
CA ALA A 622 -42.58 -9.81 -31.00
C ALA A 622 -43.11 -10.16 -32.42
N PRO A 623 -42.49 -9.68 -33.51
CA PRO A 623 -42.85 -10.09 -34.88
C PRO A 623 -42.72 -11.61 -35.07
N GLY A 624 -43.81 -12.29 -35.46
CA GLY A 624 -43.86 -13.76 -35.55
C GLY A 624 -43.88 -14.49 -34.18
N GLY A 625 -44.01 -13.73 -33.09
CA GLY A 625 -44.10 -14.23 -31.72
C GLY A 625 -45.54 -14.47 -31.25
N VAL A 626 -45.76 -14.30 -29.94
CA VAL A 626 -47.07 -14.39 -29.29
C VAL A 626 -47.79 -13.04 -29.42
N PRO A 627 -48.99 -12.96 -30.03
CA PRO A 627 -49.72 -11.69 -30.19
C PRO A 627 -50.09 -11.03 -28.85
N GLY A 628 -50.15 -9.69 -28.81
CA GLY A 628 -50.63 -8.89 -27.66
C GLY A 628 -49.74 -7.71 -27.30
N ASP A 629 -49.92 -7.12 -26.11
CA ASP A 629 -49.12 -5.96 -25.65
C ASP A 629 -47.68 -6.40 -25.34
N ALA A 630 -46.71 -5.79 -26.04
CA ALA A 630 -45.28 -6.02 -25.84
C ALA A 630 -44.80 -5.63 -24.43
N ARG A 631 -45.53 -4.79 -23.68
CA ARG A 631 -45.22 -4.51 -22.26
C ARG A 631 -45.34 -5.76 -21.38
N LEU A 632 -46.15 -6.73 -21.77
CA LEU A 632 -46.27 -8.00 -21.06
C LEU A 632 -45.10 -8.96 -21.32
N ALA A 633 -44.12 -8.59 -22.16
CA ALA A 633 -42.89 -9.35 -22.34
C ALA A 633 -41.99 -9.35 -21.08
N PHE A 634 -42.11 -8.33 -20.22
CA PHE A 634 -41.37 -8.22 -18.96
C PHE A 634 -42.21 -7.48 -17.92
N VAL A 635 -42.86 -8.23 -17.02
CA VAL A 635 -43.76 -7.67 -15.99
C VAL A 635 -43.09 -7.77 -14.63
N VAL A 636 -42.94 -6.65 -13.92
CA VAL A 636 -42.49 -6.61 -12.52
C VAL A 636 -43.64 -6.09 -11.65
N THR A 637 -44.23 -6.97 -10.84
CA THR A 637 -45.41 -6.69 -10.03
C THR A 637 -45.24 -7.22 -8.59
N GLN A 638 -46.28 -7.10 -7.76
CA GLN A 638 -46.32 -7.62 -6.39
C GLN A 638 -47.33 -8.75 -6.25
N VAL A 639 -47.03 -9.69 -5.37
CA VAL A 639 -47.91 -10.79 -5.01
C VAL A 639 -48.93 -10.34 -3.96
N VAL A 640 -50.20 -10.28 -4.31
CA VAL A 640 -51.33 -9.86 -3.44
C VAL A 640 -51.86 -11.01 -2.61
N ALA A 641 -51.85 -12.24 -3.15
CA ALA A 641 -52.20 -13.46 -2.43
C ALA A 641 -51.36 -14.64 -2.90
N VAL A 642 -51.15 -15.60 -1.99
CA VAL A 642 -50.47 -16.88 -2.25
C VAL A 642 -51.34 -17.99 -1.70
N GLY A 643 -51.48 -19.08 -2.46
CA GLY A 643 -52.12 -20.31 -1.98
C GLY A 643 -51.55 -21.54 -2.67
N THR A 644 -51.61 -22.70 -2.02
CA THR A 644 -51.22 -23.98 -2.64
C THR A 644 -52.48 -24.69 -3.13
N MET A 645 -52.53 -25.03 -4.42
CA MET A 645 -53.67 -25.74 -5.01
C MET A 645 -53.22 -26.99 -5.76
N SER A 646 -54.12 -27.98 -5.81
CA SER A 646 -53.99 -29.13 -6.71
C SER A 646 -54.72 -28.83 -8.01
N TYR A 647 -54.02 -28.95 -9.13
CA TYR A 647 -54.56 -28.73 -10.46
C TYR A 647 -54.78 -30.08 -11.17
N ALA A 648 -55.82 -30.14 -11.98
CA ALA A 648 -56.07 -31.20 -12.96
C ALA A 648 -56.46 -30.53 -14.28
N GLN A 649 -55.45 -30.05 -15.02
CA GLN A 649 -55.61 -29.27 -16.25
C GLN A 649 -54.58 -29.72 -17.28
N TYR A 650 -54.86 -29.51 -18.57
CA TYR A 650 -53.95 -29.87 -19.68
C TYR A 650 -53.55 -31.36 -19.73
N GLY A 651 -54.41 -32.25 -19.24
CA GLY A 651 -54.14 -33.70 -19.17
C GLY A 651 -53.10 -34.10 -18.13
N ILE A 652 -52.63 -33.17 -17.29
CA ILE A 652 -51.70 -33.41 -16.20
C ILE A 652 -52.34 -33.09 -14.84
N THR A 653 -51.94 -33.82 -13.81
CA THR A 653 -52.26 -33.48 -12.41
C THR A 653 -51.00 -33.08 -11.67
N GLY A 654 -51.11 -32.09 -10.80
CA GLY A 654 -49.98 -31.58 -10.03
C GLY A 654 -50.45 -30.72 -8.87
N ARG A 655 -49.52 -30.40 -7.96
CA ARG A 655 -49.76 -29.48 -6.84
C ARG A 655 -48.73 -28.38 -6.92
N GLY A 656 -49.17 -27.12 -6.90
CA GLY A 656 -48.27 -25.97 -7.01
C GLY A 656 -48.83 -24.72 -6.35
N THR A 657 -48.00 -23.68 -6.33
CA THR A 657 -48.35 -22.39 -5.75
C THR A 657 -49.12 -21.54 -6.77
N VAL A 658 -50.29 -21.03 -6.40
CA VAL A 658 -51.00 -19.96 -7.11
C VAL A 658 -50.58 -18.62 -6.53
N LEU A 659 -50.13 -17.72 -7.40
CA LEU A 659 -49.93 -16.30 -7.08
C LEU A 659 -51.11 -15.49 -7.63
N THR A 660 -51.68 -14.60 -6.83
CA THR A 660 -52.54 -13.52 -7.32
C THR A 660 -51.69 -12.27 -7.41
N LEU A 661 -51.55 -11.73 -8.61
CA LEU A 661 -50.71 -10.56 -8.91
C LEU A 661 -51.50 -9.26 -8.81
N ALA A 662 -50.82 -8.16 -8.48
CA ALA A 662 -51.42 -6.83 -8.45
C ALA A 662 -51.74 -6.32 -9.87
N ASP A 663 -50.86 -6.61 -10.82
CA ASP A 663 -51.00 -6.27 -12.24
C ASP A 663 -51.26 -7.53 -13.09
N PRO A 664 -51.99 -7.43 -14.22
CA PRO A 664 -52.19 -8.56 -15.11
C PRO A 664 -50.89 -8.96 -15.84
N TRP A 665 -50.69 -10.27 -16.01
CA TRP A 665 -49.57 -10.85 -16.78
C TRP A 665 -50.00 -11.43 -18.14
N LEU A 666 -51.32 -11.50 -18.37
CA LEU A 666 -51.97 -11.91 -19.63
C LEU A 666 -52.90 -10.81 -20.17
N ASP A 667 -53.12 -10.79 -21.49
CA ASP A 667 -54.14 -9.97 -22.16
C ASP A 667 -55.18 -10.83 -22.91
N GLU A 668 -56.14 -10.20 -23.61
CA GLU A 668 -57.16 -10.94 -24.39
C GLU A 668 -56.64 -11.75 -25.58
N HIS A 669 -55.38 -11.56 -26.00
CA HIS A 669 -54.77 -12.32 -27.09
C HIS A 669 -54.16 -13.64 -26.58
N ASP A 670 -53.97 -13.77 -25.27
CA ASP A 670 -53.53 -15.00 -24.61
C ASP A 670 -54.71 -15.99 -24.54
N THR A 671 -54.75 -16.89 -25.53
CA THR A 671 -55.85 -17.85 -25.76
C THR A 671 -55.41 -19.31 -25.67
N GLN A 672 -54.13 -19.61 -25.92
CA GLN A 672 -53.57 -20.96 -26.04
C GLN A 672 -52.38 -21.15 -25.10
N LEU A 673 -52.15 -22.37 -24.64
CA LEU A 673 -51.09 -22.71 -23.69
C LEU A 673 -49.69 -22.38 -24.23
N SER A 674 -49.47 -22.56 -25.54
CA SER A 674 -48.28 -22.13 -26.30
C SER A 674 -47.93 -20.64 -26.17
N HIS A 675 -48.88 -19.78 -25.79
CA HIS A 675 -48.64 -18.35 -25.56
C HIS A 675 -47.91 -18.08 -24.22
N ILE A 676 -47.82 -19.09 -23.34
CA ILE A 676 -47.16 -18.99 -22.02
C ILE A 676 -46.06 -20.04 -21.79
N ARG A 677 -45.78 -20.93 -22.76
CA ARG A 677 -44.76 -21.99 -22.61
C ARG A 677 -43.33 -21.48 -22.48
N ASP A 678 -43.03 -20.29 -22.99
CA ASP A 678 -41.75 -19.60 -22.87
C ASP A 678 -41.67 -18.69 -21.63
N THR A 679 -42.71 -18.68 -20.79
CA THR A 679 -42.78 -17.81 -19.63
C THR A 679 -41.91 -18.32 -18.48
N THR A 680 -41.01 -17.46 -18.00
CA THR A 680 -40.20 -17.72 -16.79
C THR A 680 -40.66 -16.79 -15.67
N VAL A 681 -40.85 -17.33 -14.47
CA VAL A 681 -41.29 -16.60 -13.29
C VAL A 681 -40.18 -16.58 -12.25
N HIS A 682 -39.70 -15.39 -11.91
CA HIS A 682 -38.74 -15.18 -10.81
C HIS A 682 -39.48 -14.57 -9.62
N ALA A 683 -39.46 -15.24 -8.46
CA ALA A 683 -40.26 -14.87 -7.28
C ALA A 683 -39.46 -15.03 -5.98
N GLY A 684 -40.07 -14.67 -4.84
CA GLY A 684 -39.43 -14.76 -3.53
C GLY A 684 -38.24 -13.79 -3.40
N GLY A 685 -38.43 -12.55 -3.82
CA GLY A 685 -37.38 -11.52 -3.74
C GLY A 685 -36.96 -11.23 -2.29
N GLN A 686 -35.72 -11.55 -1.95
CA GLN A 686 -35.11 -11.22 -0.66
C GLN A 686 -34.25 -9.94 -0.79
N PRO A 687 -34.44 -8.92 0.05
CA PRO A 687 -33.64 -7.71 -0.01
C PRO A 687 -32.17 -7.94 0.34
N LEU A 688 -31.28 -7.40 -0.49
CA LEU A 688 -29.85 -7.27 -0.25
C LEU A 688 -29.53 -5.79 0.01
N ARG A 689 -28.62 -5.53 0.94
CA ARG A 689 -28.05 -4.18 1.14
C ARG A 689 -26.75 -4.09 0.31
N PRO A 690 -26.59 -3.11 -0.61
CA PRO A 690 -25.29 -2.80 -1.21
C PRO A 690 -24.25 -2.52 -0.12
N ALA A 691 -23.04 -3.04 -0.28
CA ALA A 691 -21.92 -2.72 0.60
C ALA A 691 -21.14 -1.51 0.07
N ASP A 692 -20.41 -0.85 0.97
CA ASP A 692 -19.50 0.22 0.63
C ASP A 692 -18.47 -0.23 -0.42
N GLU A 693 -18.13 0.68 -1.33
CA GLU A 693 -17.19 0.47 -2.42
C GLU A 693 -15.76 0.83 -1.98
N PRO A 694 -14.72 0.13 -2.47
CA PRO A 694 -13.34 0.47 -2.16
C PRO A 694 -13.00 1.93 -2.54
N VAL A 695 -12.27 2.62 -1.68
CA VAL A 695 -11.67 3.92 -2.00
C VAL A 695 -10.32 3.66 -2.68
N GLU A 696 -10.31 3.77 -4.01
CA GLU A 696 -9.11 3.54 -4.86
C GLU A 696 -8.03 4.61 -4.70
N GLU A 697 -8.37 5.76 -4.11
CA GLU A 697 -7.44 6.88 -3.91
C GLU A 697 -6.45 6.62 -2.76
N ASP A 698 -5.17 6.48 -3.08
CA ASP A 698 -4.07 6.47 -2.11
C ASP A 698 -4.15 7.63 -1.10
N LEU A 699 -3.74 7.38 0.15
CA LEU A 699 -3.66 8.42 1.17
C LEU A 699 -2.46 9.35 0.92
N HIS A 700 -2.68 10.66 0.87
CA HIS A 700 -1.65 11.68 0.67
C HIS A 700 -2.17 13.08 1.06
N GLY A 701 -1.29 14.08 1.08
CA GLY A 701 -1.64 15.44 1.48
C GLY A 701 -1.86 15.53 2.99
N ASN A 702 -2.56 16.56 3.45
CA ASN A 702 -2.76 16.82 4.88
C ASN A 702 -4.09 16.30 5.45
N THR A 703 -4.86 15.47 4.73
CA THR A 703 -6.19 15.00 5.18
C THR A 703 -6.23 13.49 5.34
N VAL A 704 -6.65 13.01 6.51
CA VAL A 704 -6.78 11.58 6.83
C VAL A 704 -8.19 11.27 7.31
N GLU A 705 -8.97 10.64 6.44
CA GLU A 705 -10.27 10.05 6.80
C GLU A 705 -10.07 8.73 7.56
N LEU A 706 -10.71 8.61 8.72
CA LEU A 706 -10.77 7.38 9.52
C LEU A 706 -12.09 6.65 9.25
N ALA A 707 -12.08 5.32 9.41
CA ALA A 707 -13.25 4.48 9.16
C ALA A 707 -14.37 4.69 10.20
N ASP A 708 -14.01 5.09 11.42
CA ASP A 708 -14.88 5.14 12.59
C ASP A 708 -14.91 6.55 13.24
N PRO A 709 -15.95 6.88 14.02
CA PRO A 709 -15.98 8.10 14.82
C PRO A 709 -15.06 7.99 16.05
N HIS A 710 -14.20 8.98 16.24
CA HIS A 710 -13.18 9.03 17.29
C HIS A 710 -13.26 10.38 18.05
N ASP A 711 -14.34 10.57 18.82
CA ASP A 711 -14.63 11.81 19.59
C ASP A 711 -13.55 12.19 20.65
N THR A 712 -12.52 11.35 20.83
CA THR A 712 -11.45 11.53 21.83
C THR A 712 -10.14 12.07 21.25
N LEU A 713 -10.06 12.24 19.93
CA LEU A 713 -8.93 12.88 19.26
C LEU A 713 -9.02 14.41 19.40
N THR A 714 -7.86 15.06 19.50
CA THR A 714 -7.77 16.51 19.75
C THR A 714 -6.65 17.16 18.94
N PRO A 715 -6.82 18.43 18.51
CA PRO A 715 -5.74 19.24 17.94
C PRO A 715 -4.47 19.25 18.81
N GLY A 716 -3.30 19.31 18.17
CA GLY A 716 -1.98 19.23 18.81
C GLY A 716 -1.55 17.82 19.26
N ARG A 717 -2.43 16.80 19.15
CA ARG A 717 -2.04 15.39 19.32
C ARG A 717 -1.13 14.98 18.17
N HIS A 718 -0.06 14.25 18.51
CA HIS A 718 0.82 13.64 17.52
C HIS A 718 0.25 12.27 17.14
N ILE A 719 0.43 11.89 15.88
CA ILE A 719 0.12 10.57 15.34
C ILE A 719 1.33 10.07 14.55
N ILE A 720 1.38 8.76 14.32
CA ILE A 720 2.33 8.16 13.37
C ILE A 720 1.53 7.52 12.25
N VAL A 721 1.86 7.86 11.01
CA VAL A 721 1.31 7.24 9.80
C VAL A 721 2.36 6.27 9.26
N ALA A 722 2.00 5.00 9.10
CA ALA A 722 2.89 3.95 8.60
C ALA A 722 2.18 3.10 7.56
N GLY A 723 2.85 2.77 6.46
CA GLY A 723 2.27 1.97 5.38
C GLY A 723 3.25 1.71 4.24
N GLU A 724 2.80 0.97 3.24
CA GLU A 724 3.47 0.87 1.95
C GLU A 724 3.27 2.14 1.13
N ARG A 725 4.34 2.61 0.50
CA ARG A 725 4.26 3.70 -0.46
C ARG A 725 3.63 3.21 -1.76
N ALA A 726 2.74 4.02 -2.32
CA ALA A 726 2.20 3.84 -3.66
C ALA A 726 3.11 4.48 -4.73
N ASP A 727 3.92 5.46 -4.32
CA ASP A 727 4.85 6.19 -5.20
C ASP A 727 6.25 5.56 -5.30
N ALA A 728 6.57 4.58 -4.46
CA ALA A 728 7.82 3.80 -4.50
C ALA A 728 7.64 2.41 -3.86
N PRO A 729 8.37 1.37 -4.28
CA PRO A 729 8.28 0.03 -3.69
C PRO A 729 9.01 -0.05 -2.33
N ALA A 730 8.50 0.66 -1.32
CA ALA A 730 9.08 0.73 0.03
C ALA A 730 8.00 0.98 1.09
N ARG A 731 8.20 0.47 2.31
CA ARG A 731 7.43 0.88 3.49
C ARG A 731 7.99 2.20 4.02
N ALA A 732 7.13 3.12 4.43
CA ALA A 732 7.52 4.37 5.08
C ALA A 732 6.74 4.62 6.37
N VAL A 733 7.28 5.49 7.21
CA VAL A 733 6.74 5.88 8.52
C VAL A 733 7.04 7.37 8.70
N GLU A 734 6.02 8.16 9.04
CA GLU A 734 6.18 9.59 9.36
C GLU A 734 5.35 9.98 10.59
N VAL A 735 5.76 11.05 11.28
CA VAL A 735 5.02 11.65 12.39
C VAL A 735 4.27 12.86 11.87
N ALA A 736 2.98 12.95 12.20
CA ALA A 736 2.17 14.10 11.89
C ALA A 736 1.53 14.68 13.17
N VAL A 737 1.17 15.95 13.13
CA VAL A 737 0.41 16.61 14.19
C VAL A 737 -0.97 16.95 13.66
N ILE A 738 -2.01 16.61 14.43
CA ILE A 738 -3.39 16.94 14.11
C ILE A 738 -3.57 18.46 14.30
N ALA A 739 -3.92 19.16 13.22
CA ALA A 739 -4.34 20.57 13.25
C ALA A 739 -5.83 20.68 13.63
N GLU A 740 -6.68 19.83 13.06
CA GLU A 740 -8.13 19.86 13.24
C GLU A 740 -8.74 18.46 13.23
N VAL A 741 -9.88 18.30 13.91
CA VAL A 741 -10.65 17.05 13.99
C VAL A 741 -12.10 17.38 13.68
N GLU A 742 -12.59 16.89 12.54
CA GLU A 742 -13.99 17.00 12.16
C GLU A 742 -14.70 15.65 12.24
N HIS A 743 -16.00 15.68 12.49
CA HIS A 743 -16.85 14.50 12.41
C HIS A 743 -17.86 14.66 11.29
N TYR A 744 -17.62 13.94 10.20
CA TYR A 744 -18.35 14.07 8.95
C TYR A 744 -19.28 12.87 8.69
N SER A 745 -20.33 13.12 7.92
CA SER A 745 -21.19 12.11 7.30
C SER A 745 -21.92 12.79 6.14
N ASP A 746 -21.80 12.26 4.93
CA ASP A 746 -22.42 12.83 3.74
C ASP A 746 -23.92 12.47 3.69
N PRO A 747 -24.85 13.45 3.84
CA PRO A 747 -26.29 13.18 3.76
C PRO A 747 -26.76 12.83 2.34
N ALA A 748 -25.94 13.05 1.31
CA ALA A 748 -26.24 12.70 -0.09
C ALA A 748 -25.82 11.27 -0.46
N LEU A 749 -25.08 10.55 0.40
CA LEU A 749 -24.67 9.15 0.21
C LEU A 749 -25.48 8.21 1.12
N PRO A 750 -26.54 7.54 0.62
CA PRO A 750 -27.36 6.64 1.43
C PRO A 750 -26.55 5.48 2.00
N GLY A 751 -26.41 5.45 3.32
CA GLY A 751 -25.63 4.44 4.03
C GLY A 751 -24.33 4.97 4.65
N ASP A 752 -23.94 6.22 4.38
CA ASP A 752 -22.78 6.82 5.05
C ASP A 752 -23.05 7.00 6.55
N HIS A 753 -21.99 6.88 7.34
CA HIS A 753 -22.03 6.97 8.79
C HIS A 753 -21.10 8.05 9.30
N ARG A 754 -21.36 8.52 10.52
CA ARG A 754 -20.51 9.50 11.20
C ARG A 754 -19.11 8.90 11.40
N HIS A 755 -18.13 9.48 10.75
CA HIS A 755 -16.72 9.09 10.79
C HIS A 755 -15.85 10.31 11.14
N THR A 756 -14.53 10.13 11.24
CA THR A 756 -13.61 11.21 11.64
C THR A 756 -12.73 11.62 10.47
N VAL A 757 -12.60 12.92 10.24
CA VAL A 757 -11.65 13.51 9.29
C VAL A 757 -10.61 14.27 10.10
N LEU A 758 -9.34 13.94 9.90
CA LEU A 758 -8.22 14.62 10.52
C LEU A 758 -7.55 15.54 9.50
N THR A 759 -7.43 16.83 9.82
CA THR A 759 -6.54 17.74 9.10
C THR A 759 -5.21 17.79 9.85
N LEU A 760 -4.11 17.60 9.14
CA LEU A 760 -2.74 17.63 9.64
C LEU A 760 -2.15 19.04 9.46
N THR A 761 -1.14 19.36 10.28
CA THR A 761 -0.44 20.66 10.19
C THR A 761 0.36 20.83 8.90
N GLU A 762 0.78 19.72 8.28
CA GLU A 762 1.58 19.69 7.04
C GLU A 762 1.08 18.56 6.12
N ASP A 763 1.41 18.63 4.82
CA ASP A 763 1.20 17.52 3.86
C ASP A 763 2.03 16.30 4.31
N LEU A 764 1.45 15.08 4.27
CA LEU A 764 2.23 13.85 4.36
C LEU A 764 3.34 13.85 3.30
N ALA A 765 4.55 13.51 3.70
CA ALA A 765 5.74 13.46 2.84
C ALA A 765 5.63 12.37 1.75
N HIS A 766 4.79 11.36 1.98
CA HIS A 766 4.60 10.21 1.10
C HIS A 766 3.14 9.98 0.66
N ARG A 767 2.98 9.23 -0.43
CA ARG A 767 1.68 8.73 -0.88
C ARG A 767 1.59 7.25 -0.51
N TYR A 768 0.62 6.88 0.31
CA TYR A 768 0.47 5.54 0.87
C TYR A 768 -0.67 4.76 0.23
N ARG A 769 -0.42 3.47 -0.03
CA ARG A 769 -1.49 2.52 -0.39
C ARG A 769 -2.47 2.42 0.77
N ARG A 770 -3.71 2.87 0.57
CA ARG A 770 -4.71 3.09 1.63
C ARG A 770 -5.06 1.85 2.46
N ASP A 771 -4.98 0.67 1.84
CA ASP A 771 -5.15 -0.65 2.44
C ASP A 771 -3.95 -1.11 3.31
N SER A 772 -2.76 -0.55 3.09
CA SER A 772 -1.58 -0.81 3.91
C SER A 772 -1.45 0.11 5.14
N VAL A 773 -2.16 1.25 5.16
CA VAL A 773 -1.98 2.29 6.18
C VAL A 773 -2.45 1.85 7.56
N VAL A 774 -1.60 2.15 8.54
CA VAL A 774 -1.84 2.05 9.97
C VAL A 774 -1.54 3.41 10.58
N VAL A 775 -2.50 4.00 11.30
CA VAL A 775 -2.29 5.26 12.03
C VAL A 775 -2.28 4.99 13.54
N HIS A 776 -1.19 5.33 14.22
CA HIS A 776 -1.10 5.22 15.68
C HIS A 776 -1.50 6.55 16.33
N GLY A 777 -2.51 6.52 17.22
CA GLY A 777 -3.02 7.70 17.94
C GLY A 777 -2.50 7.87 19.38
N ASN A 778 -1.87 6.84 19.95
CA ASN A 778 -1.26 6.85 21.28
C ASN A 778 0.24 7.19 21.23
N VAL A 779 0.58 8.32 20.59
CA VAL A 779 1.97 8.70 20.31
C VAL A 779 2.46 9.79 21.24
N VAL A 780 3.67 9.61 21.79
CA VAL A 780 4.33 10.59 22.67
C VAL A 780 5.84 10.69 22.35
N PRO A 781 6.42 11.90 22.27
CA PRO A 781 7.86 12.07 22.18
C PRO A 781 8.55 11.54 23.45
N ALA A 782 9.68 10.88 23.26
CA ALA A 782 10.54 10.36 24.32
C ALA A 782 12.01 10.72 24.07
N THR A 783 12.78 10.77 25.15
CA THR A 783 14.21 11.07 25.10
C THR A 783 14.98 10.05 25.93
N HIS A 784 16.17 9.69 25.49
CA HIS A 784 17.05 8.79 26.24
C HIS A 784 17.42 9.37 27.62
N GLY A 785 17.69 8.47 28.57
CA GLY A 785 18.13 8.78 29.93
C GLY A 785 17.09 8.49 31.01
N GLU A 786 17.55 8.11 32.19
CA GLU A 786 16.74 7.70 33.34
C GLU A 786 16.77 8.76 34.46
N SER A 787 15.60 9.11 34.99
CA SER A 787 15.41 10.03 36.10
C SER A 787 15.76 9.40 37.45
N ARG A 788 16.56 10.13 38.24
CA ARG A 788 16.98 9.78 39.59
C ARG A 788 16.80 10.98 40.52
N ASP A 789 16.45 10.72 41.78
CA ASP A 789 16.14 11.75 42.77
C ASP A 789 16.64 11.34 44.15
N GLU A 790 17.80 11.86 44.54
CA GLU A 790 18.60 11.35 45.67
C GLU A 790 19.31 12.46 46.44
N THR A 791 19.66 12.15 47.69
CA THR A 791 20.54 13.01 48.50
C THR A 791 21.99 12.82 48.05
N ILE A 792 22.69 13.94 47.78
CA ILE A 792 24.11 13.93 47.39
C ILE A 792 25.05 14.36 48.52
N GLY A 793 24.52 14.94 49.60
CA GLY A 793 25.27 15.16 50.83
C GLY A 793 24.59 16.09 51.84
N GLY A 794 25.35 16.47 52.87
CA GLY A 794 24.99 17.52 53.83
C GLY A 794 25.94 18.71 53.72
N GLY A 795 25.41 19.92 53.82
CA GLY A 795 26.19 21.16 53.83
C GLY A 795 26.82 21.46 55.19
N ASP A 796 27.90 22.25 55.16
CA ASP A 796 28.58 22.80 56.34
C ASP A 796 28.96 24.27 56.10
N ALA A 797 28.29 25.22 56.75
CA ALA A 797 28.50 26.66 56.55
C ALA A 797 29.92 27.15 56.91
N ALA A 798 30.72 26.36 57.65
CA ALA A 798 32.12 26.66 57.90
C ALA A 798 33.03 26.45 56.67
N ARG A 799 32.59 25.65 55.69
CA ARG A 799 33.39 25.24 54.52
C ARG A 799 33.00 26.02 53.27
N THR A 800 33.98 26.68 52.65
CA THR A 800 33.85 27.32 51.33
C THR A 800 33.99 26.31 50.20
N HIS A 801 33.44 26.60 49.02
CA HIS A 801 33.58 25.78 47.80
C HIS A 801 33.30 24.29 47.99
N GLN A 802 32.29 23.96 48.80
CA GLN A 802 31.87 22.57 48.97
C GLN A 802 31.43 21.99 47.64
N SER A 803 31.87 20.76 47.37
CA SER A 803 31.64 20.07 46.11
C SER A 803 31.11 18.67 46.37
N PHE A 804 30.11 18.26 45.61
CA PHE A 804 29.41 16.98 45.73
C PHE A 804 29.31 16.32 44.36
N THR A 805 29.43 14.99 44.31
CA THR A 805 29.43 14.21 43.07
C THR A 805 28.10 13.49 42.90
N LEU A 806 27.53 13.50 41.69
CA LEU A 806 26.35 12.69 41.37
C LEU A 806 26.71 11.20 41.35
N TRP A 807 25.81 10.34 41.83
CA TRP A 807 26.11 8.91 41.96
C TRP A 807 26.05 8.15 40.63
N GLN A 808 25.34 8.67 39.63
CA GLN A 808 25.23 8.09 38.30
C GLN A 808 25.77 9.06 37.23
N ALA A 809 26.29 8.48 36.15
CA ALA A 809 26.87 9.16 35.02
C ALA A 809 26.67 8.32 33.74
N PRO A 810 26.80 8.92 32.54
CA PRO A 810 26.93 10.35 32.29
C PRO A 810 25.63 11.12 32.60
N LEU A 811 25.74 12.40 32.96
CA LEU A 811 24.56 13.28 33.10
C LEU A 811 23.87 13.46 31.74
N THR A 812 22.54 13.34 31.70
CA THR A 812 21.75 13.56 30.48
C THR A 812 21.63 15.05 30.17
N TRP A 813 21.99 15.44 28.95
CA TRP A 813 21.68 16.78 28.42
C TRP A 813 20.68 16.67 27.27
N LEU A 814 19.75 17.63 27.23
CA LEU A 814 18.70 17.68 26.22
C LEU A 814 18.99 18.79 25.20
N PRO A 815 18.68 18.60 23.91
CA PRO A 815 18.83 19.66 22.89
C PRO A 815 18.12 20.96 23.30
N ALA A 816 18.79 22.10 23.10
CA ALA A 816 18.31 23.41 23.54
C ALA A 816 18.67 24.54 22.56
N ASP A 817 17.88 25.62 22.57
CA ASP A 817 18.04 26.81 21.71
C ASP A 817 19.13 27.80 22.21
N ASN A 818 20.00 27.36 23.11
CA ASN A 818 21.10 28.14 23.68
C ASN A 818 22.40 27.98 22.85
N PRO A 819 23.47 28.79 23.06
CA PRO A 819 24.68 28.71 22.25
C PRO A 819 25.44 27.38 22.38
N LEU A 820 25.38 26.71 23.54
CA LEU A 820 25.96 25.38 23.76
C LEU A 820 25.21 24.27 22.99
N GLY A 821 23.94 24.51 22.66
CA GLY A 821 23.04 23.55 22.01
C GLY A 821 22.40 22.53 22.93
N ALA A 822 22.67 22.57 24.23
CA ALA A 822 22.14 21.61 25.20
C ALA A 822 21.91 22.23 26.60
N THR A 823 20.97 21.65 27.34
CA THR A 823 20.64 22.02 28.74
C THR A 823 20.72 20.77 29.63
N PRO A 824 21.36 20.83 30.81
CA PRO A 824 21.51 19.65 31.67
C PRO A 824 20.17 19.31 32.33
N SER A 825 19.82 18.04 32.38
CA SER A 825 18.70 17.55 33.18
C SER A 825 19.14 17.40 34.64
N LEU A 826 19.36 18.53 35.33
CA LEU A 826 19.85 18.61 36.71
C LEU A 826 19.13 19.71 37.49
N GLU A 827 18.54 19.34 38.63
CA GLU A 827 17.92 20.24 39.60
C GLU A 827 18.56 19.98 40.98
N ILE A 828 19.10 21.03 41.60
CA ILE A 828 19.71 20.97 42.94
C ILE A 828 18.82 21.74 43.93
N ARG A 829 18.41 21.06 44.99
CA ARG A 829 17.74 21.67 46.15
C ARG A 829 18.61 21.58 47.40
N VAL A 830 18.64 22.65 48.19
CA VAL A 830 19.21 22.64 49.54
C VAL A 830 18.14 23.11 50.52
N ASP A 831 17.83 22.30 51.54
CA ASP A 831 16.70 22.54 52.46
C ASP A 831 15.37 22.80 51.72
N GLY A 832 15.18 22.10 50.59
CA GLY A 832 14.02 22.26 49.69
C GLY A 832 14.05 23.48 48.76
N LEU A 833 14.94 24.45 48.98
CA LEU A 833 15.11 25.63 48.13
C LEU A 833 15.89 25.29 46.86
N LEU A 834 15.41 25.74 45.70
CA LEU A 834 16.12 25.61 44.43
C LEU A 834 17.39 26.48 44.39
N TRP A 835 18.47 25.89 43.90
CA TRP A 835 19.71 26.58 43.52
C TRP A 835 19.86 26.57 42.00
N HIS A 836 20.61 27.54 41.46
CA HIS A 836 20.71 27.76 40.01
C HIS A 836 22.12 27.46 39.48
N ALA A 837 22.21 26.72 38.39
CA ALA A 837 23.47 26.53 37.67
C ALA A 837 23.95 27.88 37.07
N VAL A 838 25.24 28.17 37.21
CA VAL A 838 25.90 29.33 36.59
C VAL A 838 27.19 28.92 35.86
N ASP A 839 27.70 29.79 35.00
CA ASP A 839 28.92 29.48 34.24
C ASP A 839 30.20 29.61 35.08
N SER A 840 30.21 30.58 35.99
CA SER A 840 31.24 30.82 36.99
C SER A 840 30.60 31.37 38.28
N LEU A 841 31.22 31.09 39.43
CA LEU A 841 30.87 31.73 40.71
C LEU A 841 31.40 33.18 40.77
N ALA A 842 32.44 33.50 39.98
CA ALA A 842 33.02 34.84 39.96
C ALA A 842 31.98 35.90 39.57
N GLY A 843 31.96 37.02 40.29
CA GLY A 843 31.00 38.11 40.07
C GLY A 843 29.56 37.85 40.57
N ARG A 844 29.25 36.69 41.16
CA ARG A 844 27.95 36.42 41.81
C ARG A 844 27.96 36.96 43.24
N GLY A 845 26.85 37.57 43.68
CA GLY A 845 26.72 38.13 45.02
C GLY A 845 26.78 37.08 46.14
N PRO A 846 27.12 37.49 47.38
CA PRO A 846 27.41 36.57 48.50
C PRO A 846 26.20 35.76 48.97
N ASP A 847 24.97 36.21 48.70
CA ASP A 847 23.71 35.54 49.08
C ASP A 847 23.04 34.79 47.91
N GLU A 848 23.66 34.78 46.72
CA GLU A 848 23.08 34.13 45.55
C GLU A 848 23.16 32.60 45.65
N ARG A 849 22.00 31.93 45.58
CA ARG A 849 21.90 30.45 45.57
C ARG A 849 22.33 29.88 44.21
N VAL A 850 23.63 29.83 43.97
CA VAL A 850 24.23 29.40 42.70
C VAL A 850 25.23 28.26 42.88
N TYR A 851 25.37 27.43 41.85
CA TYR A 851 26.39 26.38 41.76
C TYR A 851 27.01 26.31 40.37
N VAL A 852 28.24 25.82 40.29
CA VAL A 852 28.90 25.46 39.03
C VAL A 852 29.03 23.95 38.89
N THR A 853 28.95 23.45 37.67
CA THR A 853 29.21 22.03 37.36
C THR A 853 30.65 21.79 36.89
N GLY A 854 31.12 20.57 37.12
CA GLY A 854 32.37 20.04 36.60
C GLY A 854 32.27 18.53 36.38
N SER A 855 33.38 17.90 35.98
CA SER A 855 33.51 16.46 35.80
C SER A 855 34.67 15.90 36.62
N THR A 856 34.54 14.69 37.13
CA THR A 856 35.66 13.88 37.63
C THR A 856 36.38 13.17 36.48
N ALA A 857 37.60 12.68 36.70
CA ALA A 857 38.27 11.78 35.74
C ALA A 857 37.41 10.55 35.34
N ASP A 858 36.56 10.05 36.26
CA ASP A 858 35.62 8.94 35.98
C ASP A 858 34.34 9.36 35.23
N GLY A 859 34.29 10.56 34.63
CA GLY A 859 33.12 11.08 33.89
C GLY A 859 31.90 11.47 34.74
N ARG A 860 31.95 11.36 36.08
CA ARG A 860 30.85 11.78 36.98
C ARG A 860 30.78 13.30 37.13
N THR A 861 29.56 13.85 37.12
CA THR A 861 29.35 15.28 37.34
C THR A 861 29.55 15.68 38.80
N THR A 862 30.27 16.77 39.03
CA THR A 862 30.40 17.45 40.32
C THR A 862 29.61 18.76 40.34
N VAL A 863 29.11 19.13 41.52
CA VAL A 863 28.34 20.35 41.79
C VAL A 863 29.07 21.11 42.90
N THR A 864 29.55 22.32 42.61
CA THR A 864 30.36 23.12 43.52
C THR A 864 29.67 24.45 43.85
N PHE A 865 29.61 24.77 45.14
CA PHE A 865 28.91 25.93 45.70
C PHE A 865 29.84 27.12 46.01
N GLY A 866 29.25 28.23 46.46
CA GLY A 866 29.96 29.48 46.75
C GLY A 866 30.87 29.46 47.99
N ASP A 867 31.59 30.56 48.17
CA ASP A 867 32.46 30.86 49.33
C ASP A 867 31.87 31.92 50.27
N GLY A 868 30.67 32.45 50.00
CA GLY A 868 30.06 33.56 50.74
C GLY A 868 30.57 34.94 50.33
N VAL A 869 31.32 35.04 49.22
CA VAL A 869 31.68 36.28 48.51
C VAL A 869 31.19 36.17 47.07
N HIS A 870 31.46 35.03 46.45
CA HIS A 870 31.16 34.59 45.09
C HIS A 870 30.09 33.49 45.14
N GLY A 871 28.83 33.89 45.36
CA GLY A 871 27.73 32.98 45.63
C GLY A 871 27.64 32.50 47.09
N ALA A 872 26.45 32.04 47.48
CA ALA A 872 26.11 31.60 48.82
C ALA A 872 26.88 30.34 49.25
N ARG A 873 27.23 30.31 50.55
CA ARG A 873 27.62 29.08 51.24
C ARG A 873 26.41 28.19 51.47
N LEU A 874 26.65 26.89 51.58
CA LEU A 874 25.60 25.97 52.03
C LEU A 874 25.27 26.21 53.51
N PRO A 875 23.99 26.21 53.91
CA PRO A 875 23.59 26.08 55.30
C PRO A 875 24.06 24.72 55.86
N THR A 876 24.45 24.70 57.14
CA THR A 876 24.82 23.45 57.83
C THR A 876 23.58 22.56 58.00
N GLY A 877 23.64 21.33 57.49
CA GLY A 877 22.54 20.39 57.59
C GLY A 877 22.95 18.96 57.25
N HIS A 878 22.19 18.00 57.77
CA HIS A 878 22.34 16.58 57.42
C HIS A 878 21.43 16.25 56.24
N GLU A 879 21.97 15.64 55.19
CA GLU A 879 21.22 15.20 54.01
C GLU A 879 20.40 16.30 53.31
N ASN A 880 20.74 17.57 53.55
CA ASN A 880 19.97 18.70 53.05
C ASN A 880 20.24 19.02 51.57
N VAL A 881 21.34 18.52 50.98
CA VAL A 881 21.67 18.72 49.55
C VAL A 881 21.12 17.55 48.73
N ARG A 882 20.06 17.82 47.95
CA ARG A 882 19.32 16.83 47.16
C ARG A 882 19.40 17.17 45.67
N ALA A 883 19.66 16.16 44.85
CA ALA A 883 19.75 16.27 43.40
C ALA A 883 18.65 15.43 42.73
N ARG A 884 17.87 16.07 41.87
CA ARG A 884 17.02 15.40 40.90
C ARG A 884 17.63 15.58 39.52
N TYR A 885 18.00 14.49 38.86
CA TYR A 885 18.71 14.54 37.59
C TYR A 885 18.37 13.36 36.68
N ARG A 886 18.78 13.42 35.42
CA ARG A 886 18.72 12.27 34.51
C ARG A 886 20.13 11.81 34.16
N PHE A 887 20.34 10.51 34.04
CA PHE A 887 21.61 9.93 33.60
C PHE A 887 21.41 9.00 32.39
N GLY A 888 22.45 8.85 31.58
CA GLY A 888 22.36 8.24 30.26
C GLY A 888 22.35 9.30 29.15
N THR A 889 23.32 9.19 28.25
CA THR A 889 23.50 10.00 27.04
C THR A 889 24.39 9.21 26.10
N GLY A 890 24.52 9.65 24.84
CA GLY A 890 25.57 9.11 23.97
C GLY A 890 25.09 8.45 22.70
N ARG A 891 26.05 8.02 21.88
CA ARG A 891 25.80 7.39 20.57
C ARG A 891 25.10 6.04 20.66
N ALA A 892 25.26 5.33 21.76
CA ALA A 892 24.59 4.05 22.04
C ALA A 892 23.05 4.16 22.09
N ALA A 893 22.52 5.36 22.33
CA ALA A 893 21.08 5.61 22.36
C ALA A 893 20.43 5.75 20.96
N ASN A 894 21.20 5.74 19.87
CA ASN A 894 20.66 5.82 18.50
C ASN A 894 20.12 4.45 18.03
N VAL A 895 19.06 3.97 18.68
CA VAL A 895 18.48 2.64 18.40
C VAL A 895 17.58 2.64 17.17
N GLY A 896 17.57 1.53 16.42
CA GLY A 896 16.71 1.35 15.25
C GLY A 896 15.21 1.43 15.54
N ALA A 897 14.40 1.50 14.48
CA ALA A 897 12.95 1.38 14.58
C ALA A 897 12.53 0.01 15.14
N ASP A 898 11.38 -0.03 15.82
CA ASP A 898 10.77 -1.19 16.47
C ASP A 898 11.68 -1.93 17.48
N ARG A 899 12.61 -1.21 18.13
CA ARG A 899 13.54 -1.74 19.15
C ARG A 899 13.15 -1.41 20.59
N ILE A 900 12.48 -0.28 20.85
CA ILE A 900 12.01 0.15 22.17
C ILE A 900 10.65 -0.50 22.45
N THR A 901 10.69 -1.78 22.81
CA THR A 901 9.49 -2.63 22.97
C THR A 901 9.14 -2.96 24.42
N GLN A 902 10.04 -2.68 25.37
CA GLN A 902 9.85 -3.01 26.78
C GLN A 902 9.36 -1.80 27.57
N ALA A 903 8.04 -1.62 27.73
CA ALA A 903 7.52 -0.66 28.70
C ALA A 903 7.98 -1.08 30.11
N VAL A 904 8.69 -0.20 30.82
CA VAL A 904 9.15 -0.43 32.21
C VAL A 904 8.13 0.16 33.18
N THR A 905 7.72 1.40 32.94
CA THR A 905 6.58 2.01 33.63
C THR A 905 5.30 1.59 32.92
N ARG A 906 4.52 0.69 33.54
CA ARG A 906 3.23 0.21 33.02
C ARG A 906 2.07 0.63 33.93
N PRO A 907 1.43 1.79 33.67
CA PRO A 907 0.11 2.09 34.22
C PRO A 907 -0.89 0.98 33.86
N LEU A 908 -1.91 0.78 34.70
CA LEU A 908 -2.93 -0.24 34.47
C LEU A 908 -3.59 -0.04 33.10
N GLY A 909 -3.61 -1.10 32.28
CA GLY A 909 -4.11 -1.09 30.91
C GLY A 909 -3.04 -0.97 29.83
N VAL A 910 -1.80 -0.55 30.12
CA VAL A 910 -0.71 -0.54 29.12
C VAL A 910 -0.12 -1.94 28.95
N THR A 911 -0.20 -2.49 27.73
CA THR A 911 0.33 -3.82 27.40
C THR A 911 1.51 -3.81 26.44
N GLY A 912 1.73 -2.73 25.69
CA GLY A 912 2.87 -2.63 24.78
C GLY A 912 3.36 -1.21 24.53
N VAL A 913 4.56 -1.12 23.98
CA VAL A 913 5.16 0.09 23.43
C VAL A 913 5.99 -0.31 22.20
N THR A 914 6.15 0.59 21.24
CA THR A 914 7.16 0.49 20.17
C THR A 914 7.62 1.89 19.75
N ASN A 915 8.78 1.99 19.08
CA ASN A 915 9.22 3.19 18.37
C ASN A 915 9.17 2.94 16.84
N PRO A 916 8.08 3.29 16.13
CA PRO A 916 8.00 3.07 14.68
C PRO A 916 9.05 3.84 13.87
N LEU A 917 9.64 4.88 14.47
CA LEU A 917 10.79 5.61 13.97
C LEU A 917 12.03 5.29 14.82
N PRO A 918 13.26 5.32 14.25
CA PRO A 918 14.48 5.18 15.03
C PRO A 918 14.64 6.30 16.06
N ALA A 919 15.47 6.06 17.07
CA ALA A 919 16.01 7.14 17.91
C ALA A 919 17.27 7.70 17.26
N THR A 920 17.40 9.03 17.25
CA THR A 920 18.50 9.73 16.57
C THR A 920 18.99 10.93 17.38
N GLY A 921 20.14 11.50 17.01
CA GLY A 921 20.71 12.70 17.64
C GLY A 921 21.44 12.45 18.97
N GLY A 922 21.56 11.21 19.41
CA GLY A 922 22.31 10.85 20.62
C GLY A 922 23.82 10.96 20.37
N ALA A 923 24.51 11.82 21.13
CA ALA A 923 25.92 12.14 20.93
C ALA A 923 26.73 11.97 22.22
N ASP A 924 27.97 11.50 22.09
CA ASP A 924 28.93 11.47 23.20
C ASP A 924 29.47 12.90 23.47
N ALA A 925 30.13 13.10 24.61
CA ALA A 925 30.75 14.39 24.95
C ALA A 925 32.06 14.62 24.17
N ASP A 926 32.49 15.88 24.06
CA ASP A 926 33.76 16.22 23.42
C ASP A 926 34.96 15.60 24.13
N GLY A 927 35.63 14.65 23.48
CA GLY A 927 36.95 14.19 23.90
C GLY A 927 38.05 15.26 23.71
N PRO A 928 39.28 15.01 24.20
CA PRO A 928 40.40 15.96 24.13
C PRO A 928 40.68 16.52 22.73
N ALA A 929 40.78 15.65 21.71
CA ALA A 929 41.07 16.05 20.35
C ALA A 929 39.99 16.95 19.72
N LEU A 930 38.72 16.73 20.08
CA LEU A 930 37.59 17.51 19.57
C LEU A 930 37.47 18.84 20.30
N THR A 931 37.68 18.85 21.62
CA THR A 931 37.79 20.08 22.43
C THR A 931 38.85 21.03 21.88
N ARG A 932 40.05 20.51 21.53
CA ARG A 932 41.13 21.30 20.91
C ARG A 932 40.74 21.98 19.60
N ARG A 933 39.87 21.34 18.80
CA ARG A 933 39.35 21.91 17.53
C ARG A 933 38.19 22.89 17.74
N THR A 934 37.36 22.68 18.77
CA THR A 934 36.14 23.48 19.00
C THR A 934 36.38 24.74 19.84
N VAL A 935 37.32 24.74 20.80
CA VAL A 935 37.66 25.91 21.64
C VAL A 935 37.89 27.19 20.82
N PRO A 936 38.66 27.20 19.70
CA PRO A 936 38.87 28.40 18.90
C PRO A 936 37.61 28.91 18.17
N LEU A 937 36.66 28.02 17.85
CA LEU A 937 35.42 28.37 17.13
C LEU A 937 34.44 29.16 18.00
N ALA A 938 34.45 28.91 19.31
CA ALA A 938 33.62 29.66 20.25
C ALA A 938 34.04 31.13 20.41
N VAL A 939 35.20 31.52 19.85
CA VAL A 939 35.68 32.91 19.83
C VAL A 939 35.38 33.59 18.48
N SER A 940 35.06 32.85 17.41
CA SER A 940 34.66 33.44 16.12
C SER A 940 33.17 33.79 16.07
N ALA A 941 32.30 32.98 16.68
CA ALA A 941 30.87 33.26 16.80
C ALA A 941 30.51 33.89 18.17
N LEU A 942 30.43 35.22 18.21
CA LEU A 942 29.97 35.99 19.38
C LEU A 942 28.43 35.92 19.54
N ASP A 943 27.84 36.74 20.43
CA ASP A 943 26.39 36.83 20.72
C ASP A 943 25.48 37.21 19.53
N ARG A 944 26.01 37.32 18.31
CA ARG A 944 25.27 37.62 17.08
C ARG A 944 25.95 37.01 15.85
N LEU A 945 25.17 36.36 14.98
CA LEU A 945 25.64 35.74 13.73
C LEU A 945 25.42 36.71 12.56
N VAL A 946 26.50 37.08 11.85
CA VAL A 946 26.47 38.09 10.79
C VAL A 946 27.03 37.52 9.47
N SER A 947 28.23 36.95 9.50
CA SER A 947 28.88 36.35 8.33
C SER A 947 28.41 34.91 8.12
N VAL A 948 28.48 34.41 6.88
CA VAL A 948 28.20 32.99 6.55
C VAL A 948 29.01 32.03 7.44
N ARG A 949 30.27 32.39 7.72
CA ARG A 949 31.16 31.61 8.58
C ARG A 949 30.69 31.59 10.04
N ASP A 950 30.06 32.65 10.53
CA ASP A 950 29.56 32.72 11.91
C ASP A 950 28.46 31.65 12.12
N TYR A 951 27.57 31.46 11.13
CA TYR A 951 26.56 30.40 11.17
C TYR A 951 27.19 29.01 11.09
N GLU A 952 28.28 28.83 10.35
CA GLU A 952 29.00 27.56 10.29
C GLU A 952 29.70 27.25 11.61
N ASP A 953 30.51 28.19 12.12
CA ASP A 953 31.28 28.04 13.35
C ASP A 953 30.33 27.88 14.56
N PHE A 954 29.21 28.62 14.62
CA PHE A 954 28.17 28.46 15.64
C PHE A 954 27.45 27.10 15.56
N ALA A 955 27.09 26.64 14.35
CA ALA A 955 26.48 25.32 14.19
C ALA A 955 27.47 24.21 14.58
N ARG A 956 28.75 24.34 14.20
CA ARG A 956 29.84 23.41 14.57
C ARG A 956 30.14 23.49 16.08
N SER A 957 29.96 24.63 16.77
CA SER A 957 30.20 24.74 18.22
C SER A 957 29.08 24.18 19.10
N ARG A 958 27.94 23.76 18.52
CA ARG A 958 26.80 23.21 19.28
C ARG A 958 26.92 21.71 19.54
N ALA A 959 26.48 21.30 20.73
CA ALA A 959 26.44 19.90 21.14
C ALA A 959 25.58 19.05 20.18
N GLY A 960 26.03 17.82 19.92
CA GLY A 960 25.44 16.91 18.95
C GLY A 960 25.86 17.11 17.49
N VAL A 961 26.45 18.26 17.12
CA VAL A 961 26.90 18.54 15.74
C VAL A 961 28.40 18.28 15.61
N GLY A 962 28.79 17.29 14.82
CA GLY A 962 30.20 16.96 14.55
C GLY A 962 30.83 17.80 13.45
N ARG A 963 30.03 18.21 12.44
CA ARG A 963 30.42 19.12 11.35
C ARG A 963 29.27 20.01 10.94
N ALA A 964 29.60 21.21 10.46
CA ALA A 964 28.66 22.09 9.79
C ALA A 964 29.32 22.68 8.53
N SER A 965 28.52 22.99 7.52
CA SER A 965 28.91 23.80 6.37
C SER A 965 27.80 24.80 6.06
N ALA A 966 28.12 26.09 6.05
CA ALA A 966 27.15 27.13 5.72
C ALA A 966 27.47 27.74 4.34
N ARG A 967 26.46 27.87 3.49
CA ARG A 967 26.60 28.45 2.15
C ARG A 967 25.35 29.24 1.76
N ARG A 968 25.55 30.41 1.14
CA ARG A 968 24.45 31.09 0.45
C ARG A 968 24.15 30.35 -0.86
N VAL A 969 22.92 29.94 -1.03
CA VAL A 969 22.44 29.13 -2.17
C VAL A 969 21.15 29.76 -2.69
N PHE A 970 20.94 29.76 -4.00
CA PHE A 970 19.70 30.25 -4.60
C PHE A 970 18.62 29.15 -4.58
N ASP A 971 17.48 29.35 -3.94
CA ASP A 971 16.41 28.34 -3.80
C ASP A 971 15.52 28.18 -5.05
N GLY A 972 15.85 28.88 -6.14
CA GLY A 972 15.04 29.01 -7.35
C GLY A 972 14.20 30.30 -7.40
N ARG A 973 14.06 31.03 -6.28
CA ARG A 973 13.33 32.31 -6.18
C ARG A 973 14.13 33.40 -5.50
N ARG A 974 14.85 33.07 -4.43
CA ARG A 974 15.65 33.98 -3.61
C ARG A 974 16.94 33.30 -3.14
N GLU A 975 17.87 34.10 -2.66
CA GLU A 975 19.04 33.59 -1.96
C GLU A 975 18.64 33.21 -0.53
N VAL A 976 19.08 32.03 -0.09
CA VAL A 976 18.87 31.49 1.26
C VAL A 976 20.20 31.04 1.83
N LEU A 977 20.34 31.09 3.15
CA LEU A 977 21.51 30.51 3.83
C LEU A 977 21.21 29.04 4.13
N HIS A 978 21.86 28.13 3.40
CA HIS A 978 21.80 26.70 3.70
C HIS A 978 22.89 26.35 4.70
N VAL A 979 22.52 25.63 5.76
CA VAL A 979 23.44 25.08 6.76
C VAL A 979 23.26 23.56 6.76
N THR A 980 24.24 22.86 6.21
CA THR A 980 24.32 21.40 6.30
C THR A 980 25.02 21.00 7.58
N VAL A 981 24.51 20.00 8.30
CA VAL A 981 25.17 19.45 9.50
C VAL A 981 25.37 17.94 9.45
N ALA A 982 26.44 17.47 10.09
CA ALA A 982 26.68 16.05 10.41
C ALA A 982 26.78 15.89 11.93
N GLY A 983 26.41 14.72 12.45
CA GLY A 983 26.53 14.40 13.87
C GLY A 983 27.98 14.20 14.33
N VAL A 984 28.23 14.28 15.64
CA VAL A 984 29.52 13.88 16.24
C VAL A 984 29.75 12.40 15.96
N ASP A 985 30.93 12.04 15.45
CA ASP A 985 31.25 10.69 14.97
C ASP A 985 30.20 10.12 14.00
N ASP A 986 29.60 11.02 13.23
CA ASP A 986 28.66 10.74 12.16
C ASP A 986 27.34 10.07 12.57
N ILE A 987 26.94 10.20 13.84
CA ILE A 987 25.65 9.71 14.35
C ILE A 987 24.46 10.13 13.45
N PRO A 988 23.42 9.28 13.35
CA PRO A 988 22.23 9.64 12.61
C PRO A 988 21.53 10.83 13.26
N ILE A 989 21.09 11.78 12.45
CA ILE A 989 20.27 12.94 12.84
C ILE A 989 19.03 12.92 11.96
N GLY A 990 17.87 12.59 12.53
CA GLY A 990 16.59 12.67 11.83
C GLY A 990 16.16 14.12 11.58
N GLU A 991 15.38 14.35 10.52
CA GLU A 991 14.96 15.70 10.07
C GLU A 991 14.18 16.48 11.15
N ASP A 992 13.43 15.76 11.99
CA ASP A 992 12.66 16.26 13.14
C ASP A 992 13.36 16.11 14.51
N SER A 993 14.62 15.68 14.53
CA SER A 993 15.36 15.51 15.79
C SER A 993 15.41 16.80 16.62
N GLY A 994 15.46 16.64 17.94
CA GLY A 994 15.60 17.76 18.87
C GLY A 994 16.84 18.61 18.60
N VAL A 995 17.92 17.99 18.11
CA VAL A 995 19.16 18.67 17.69
C VAL A 995 18.89 19.64 16.54
N LEU A 996 18.23 19.21 15.46
CA LEU A 996 17.90 20.11 14.34
C LEU A 996 16.86 21.16 14.70
N ARG A 997 15.79 20.79 15.41
CA ARG A 997 14.75 21.75 15.83
C ARG A 997 15.33 22.86 16.71
N SER A 998 16.17 22.51 17.68
CA SER A 998 16.82 23.48 18.56
C SER A 998 17.91 24.31 17.86
N LEU A 999 18.62 23.74 16.87
CA LEU A 999 19.56 24.48 16.03
C LEU A 999 18.83 25.50 15.14
N ARG A 1000 17.75 25.11 14.47
CA ARG A 1000 16.89 26.03 13.68
C ARG A 1000 16.40 27.20 14.53
N ALA A 1001 15.91 26.93 15.74
CA ALA A 1001 15.47 27.96 16.69
C ALA A 1001 16.63 28.88 17.13
N ALA A 1002 17.81 28.34 17.39
CA ALA A 1002 18.98 29.13 17.79
C ALA A 1002 19.50 30.02 16.64
N LEU A 1003 19.60 29.51 15.41
CA LEU A 1003 20.03 30.32 14.26
C LEU A 1003 19.06 31.48 13.97
N LEU A 1004 17.75 31.28 14.18
CA LEU A 1004 16.76 32.36 14.09
C LEU A 1004 16.89 33.40 15.22
N LYS A 1005 17.32 32.96 16.42
CA LYS A 1005 17.42 33.78 17.63
C LYS A 1005 18.68 34.64 17.71
N TYR A 1006 19.82 34.09 17.27
CA TYR A 1006 21.12 34.78 17.29
C TYR A 1006 21.54 35.35 15.93
N GLY A 1007 20.88 34.93 14.84
CA GLY A 1007 21.12 35.41 13.49
C GLY A 1007 20.26 36.62 13.09
N ASP A 1008 20.15 36.81 11.78
CA ASP A 1008 19.32 37.83 11.16
C ASP A 1008 17.91 37.25 10.89
N PRO A 1009 16.84 37.80 11.50
CA PRO A 1009 15.49 37.27 11.33
C PRO A 1009 14.91 37.48 9.92
N GLU A 1010 15.49 38.36 9.10
CA GLU A 1010 15.08 38.56 7.70
C GLU A 1010 15.80 37.59 6.73
N LEU A 1011 16.91 36.98 7.17
CA LEU A 1011 17.66 36.01 6.36
C LEU A 1011 16.99 34.63 6.41
N PRO A 1012 16.53 34.06 5.28
CA PRO A 1012 15.96 32.72 5.29
C PRO A 1012 17.05 31.67 5.48
N VAL A 1013 17.08 31.03 6.66
CA VAL A 1013 18.02 29.95 6.98
C VAL A 1013 17.34 28.59 6.84
N ARG A 1014 17.97 27.67 6.09
CA ARG A 1014 17.53 26.27 5.95
C ARG A 1014 18.58 25.35 6.57
N VAL A 1015 18.17 24.47 7.48
CA VAL A 1015 19.07 23.56 8.21
C VAL A 1015 18.68 22.11 7.98
N GLU A 1016 19.61 21.32 7.43
CA GLU A 1016 19.39 19.94 7.01
C GLU A 1016 20.58 19.03 7.38
N PRO A 1017 20.33 17.74 7.64
CA PRO A 1017 21.41 16.78 7.78
C PRO A 1017 22.14 16.60 6.43
N ARG A 1018 23.42 16.25 6.49
CA ARG A 1018 24.23 15.92 5.32
C ARG A 1018 23.68 14.73 4.54
N GLU A 1019 24.08 14.62 3.27
CA GLU A 1019 23.94 13.39 2.49
C GLU A 1019 25.18 12.48 2.69
N LEU A 1020 25.01 11.25 3.17
CA LEU A 1020 26.13 10.33 3.42
C LEU A 1020 26.60 9.66 2.11
N VAL A 1021 27.91 9.66 1.88
CA VAL A 1021 28.60 8.81 0.89
C VAL A 1021 29.59 7.92 1.64
N LEU A 1022 29.34 6.61 1.63
CA LEU A 1022 30.23 5.62 2.21
C LEU A 1022 31.40 5.35 1.26
N LEU A 1023 32.62 5.58 1.72
CA LEU A 1023 33.82 5.15 1.04
C LEU A 1023 33.97 3.64 1.20
N VAL A 1024 34.31 2.96 0.10
CA VAL A 1024 34.63 1.54 0.06
C VAL A 1024 36.08 1.41 -0.39
N VAL A 1025 36.90 0.73 0.41
CA VAL A 1025 38.33 0.48 0.17
C VAL A 1025 38.61 -1.02 0.30
N SER A 1026 39.15 -1.62 -0.76
CA SER A 1026 39.78 -2.95 -0.71
C SER A 1026 41.23 -2.81 -1.13
N ALA A 1027 42.16 -3.22 -0.26
CA ALA A 1027 43.58 -3.11 -0.53
C ALA A 1027 44.39 -4.33 -0.03
N LYS A 1028 45.44 -4.62 -0.79
CA LYS A 1028 46.51 -5.56 -0.50
C LYS A 1028 47.71 -4.80 0.04
N VAL A 1029 48.31 -5.27 1.13
CA VAL A 1029 49.41 -4.61 1.83
C VAL A 1029 50.59 -5.56 1.89
N LYS A 1030 51.75 -5.15 1.39
CA LYS A 1030 53.01 -5.87 1.59
C LYS A 1030 53.76 -5.27 2.77
N LEU A 1031 54.21 -6.11 3.69
CA LEU A 1031 55.00 -5.70 4.84
C LEU A 1031 56.50 -5.70 4.57
N LEU A 1032 57.25 -4.97 5.38
CA LEU A 1032 58.70 -5.09 5.50
C LEU A 1032 59.07 -6.44 6.19
N PRO A 1033 60.23 -7.05 5.88
CA PRO A 1033 60.54 -8.43 6.27
C PRO A 1033 60.41 -8.77 7.76
N ASP A 1034 60.69 -7.81 8.64
CA ASP A 1034 60.70 -8.01 10.11
C ASP A 1034 59.35 -7.69 10.80
N HIS A 1035 58.28 -7.39 10.03
CA HIS A 1035 56.98 -6.97 10.57
C HIS A 1035 55.88 -8.02 10.31
N SER A 1036 54.97 -8.20 11.28
CA SER A 1036 53.84 -9.14 11.18
C SER A 1036 52.51 -8.43 10.92
N TRP A 1037 51.58 -9.13 10.25
CA TRP A 1037 50.23 -8.63 9.98
C TRP A 1037 49.44 -8.26 11.24
N GLU A 1038 49.57 -9.07 12.30
CA GLU A 1038 48.91 -8.84 13.59
C GLU A 1038 49.30 -7.49 14.21
N TRP A 1039 50.50 -6.99 13.93
CA TRP A 1039 50.98 -5.70 14.40
C TRP A 1039 50.73 -4.56 13.41
N ALA A 1040 50.96 -4.80 12.10
CA ALA A 1040 50.86 -3.77 11.07
C ALA A 1040 49.43 -3.52 10.59
N GLY A 1041 48.62 -4.56 10.38
CA GLY A 1041 47.25 -4.48 9.87
C GLY A 1041 46.35 -3.53 10.68
N PRO A 1042 46.30 -3.61 12.02
CA PRO A 1042 45.55 -2.67 12.85
C PRO A 1042 46.04 -1.22 12.75
N ARG A 1043 47.34 -1.00 12.51
CA ARG A 1043 47.93 0.35 12.33
C ARG A 1043 47.56 0.95 10.97
N VAL A 1044 47.59 0.16 9.91
CA VAL A 1044 47.08 0.57 8.58
C VAL A 1044 45.60 0.90 8.64
N ARG A 1045 44.79 0.05 9.28
CA ARG A 1045 43.35 0.30 9.49
C ARG A 1045 43.11 1.60 10.25
N ARG A 1046 43.87 1.86 11.31
CA ARG A 1046 43.79 3.11 12.07
C ARG A 1046 44.19 4.33 11.23
N ALA A 1047 45.32 4.29 10.52
CA ALA A 1047 45.75 5.40 9.68
C ALA A 1047 44.72 5.76 8.60
N LEU A 1048 44.09 4.75 7.99
CA LEU A 1048 42.99 4.96 7.04
C LEU A 1048 41.72 5.52 7.70
N LEU A 1049 41.37 5.11 8.92
CA LEU A 1049 40.22 5.66 9.64
C LEU A 1049 40.47 7.08 10.18
N ASP A 1050 41.69 7.40 10.59
CA ASP A 1050 42.07 8.73 11.09
C ASP A 1050 42.03 9.77 9.95
N GLU A 1051 42.45 9.40 8.73
CA GLU A 1051 42.45 10.27 7.53
C GLU A 1051 41.12 10.25 6.76
N LEU A 1052 40.55 9.07 6.49
CA LEU A 1052 39.38 8.90 5.63
C LEU A 1052 38.06 8.68 6.38
N GLY A 1053 38.11 8.47 7.70
CA GLY A 1053 36.92 8.42 8.57
C GLY A 1053 36.50 9.80 9.09
N HIS A 1054 35.55 9.84 10.03
CA HIS A 1054 34.95 11.09 10.52
C HIS A 1054 35.97 12.11 11.08
N ALA A 1055 37.17 11.71 11.51
CA ALA A 1055 38.17 12.63 12.06
C ALA A 1055 38.88 13.52 11.01
N GLY A 1056 39.15 12.97 9.83
CA GLY A 1056 39.88 13.64 8.74
C GLY A 1056 38.99 14.25 7.65
N ARG A 1057 37.72 13.84 7.53
CA ARG A 1057 36.80 14.32 6.48
C ARG A 1057 35.97 15.54 6.90
N GLU A 1058 35.76 16.46 5.96
CA GLU A 1058 34.84 17.61 6.05
C GLU A 1058 33.68 17.52 5.04
N LEU A 1059 32.65 18.32 5.26
CA LEU A 1059 31.49 18.43 4.37
C LEU A 1059 31.89 19.04 3.02
N GLY A 1060 31.47 18.40 1.91
CA GLY A 1060 31.81 18.81 0.55
C GLY A 1060 33.26 18.55 0.13
N GLN A 1061 34.01 17.74 0.88
CA GLN A 1061 35.40 17.38 0.56
C GLN A 1061 35.47 16.08 -0.29
N PRO A 1062 35.94 16.11 -1.55
CA PRO A 1062 36.19 14.91 -2.35
C PRO A 1062 37.31 14.04 -1.76
N ALA A 1063 37.20 12.72 -1.84
CA ALA A 1063 38.22 11.79 -1.33
C ALA A 1063 39.08 11.27 -2.48
N HIS A 1064 40.40 11.26 -2.32
CA HIS A 1064 41.35 10.95 -3.39
C HIS A 1064 42.09 9.63 -3.14
N LEU A 1065 42.37 8.87 -4.20
CA LEU A 1065 43.10 7.60 -4.09
C LEU A 1065 44.51 7.79 -3.52
N SER A 1066 45.12 8.95 -3.75
CA SER A 1066 46.40 9.34 -3.14
C SER A 1066 46.34 9.44 -1.61
N GLU A 1067 45.20 9.81 -1.03
CA GLU A 1067 45.01 9.87 0.44
C GLU A 1067 45.05 8.44 1.01
N VAL A 1068 44.36 7.49 0.37
CA VAL A 1068 44.41 6.05 0.72
C VAL A 1068 45.84 5.53 0.68
N LEU A 1069 46.57 5.78 -0.42
CA LEU A 1069 47.94 5.31 -0.62
C LEU A 1069 48.91 5.91 0.40
N VAL A 1070 48.85 7.22 0.63
CA VAL A 1070 49.74 7.91 1.59
C VAL A 1070 49.45 7.47 3.02
N ALA A 1071 48.19 7.42 3.45
CA ALA A 1071 47.83 7.01 4.80
C ALA A 1071 48.23 5.56 5.09
N ALA A 1072 48.00 4.65 4.14
CA ALA A 1072 48.35 3.23 4.31
C ALA A 1072 49.86 2.96 4.21
N GLN A 1073 50.59 3.62 3.29
CA GLN A 1073 52.05 3.46 3.16
C GLN A 1073 52.84 4.16 4.28
N SER A 1074 52.29 5.20 4.89
CA SER A 1074 52.93 5.88 6.04
C SER A 1074 52.83 5.08 7.34
N ALA A 1075 52.03 4.00 7.38
CA ALA A 1075 51.95 3.12 8.53
C ALA A 1075 53.29 2.36 8.71
N PRO A 1076 53.90 2.37 9.92
CA PRO A 1076 55.14 1.66 10.17
C PRO A 1076 55.03 0.16 9.79
N GLY A 1077 56.07 -0.36 9.15
CA GLY A 1077 56.12 -1.77 8.72
C GLY A 1077 55.54 -2.06 7.34
N VAL A 1078 54.94 -1.08 6.65
CA VAL A 1078 54.45 -1.25 5.28
C VAL A 1078 55.59 -1.02 4.27
N SER A 1079 55.65 -1.88 3.25
CA SER A 1079 56.57 -1.80 2.11
C SER A 1079 55.89 -1.18 0.89
N TYR A 1080 54.70 -1.68 0.53
CA TYR A 1080 53.82 -1.06 -0.45
C TYR A 1080 52.36 -1.45 -0.21
N VAL A 1081 51.45 -0.72 -0.87
CA VAL A 1081 50.00 -0.97 -0.87
C VAL A 1081 49.52 -0.97 -2.31
N ASP A 1082 48.71 -1.96 -2.65
CA ASP A 1082 48.03 -2.14 -3.94
C ASP A 1082 46.51 -2.11 -3.69
N VAL A 1083 45.78 -1.25 -4.40
CA VAL A 1083 44.36 -0.94 -4.10
C VAL A 1083 43.48 -1.55 -5.18
N ASP A 1084 42.76 -2.61 -4.82
CA ASP A 1084 41.82 -3.31 -5.71
C ASP A 1084 40.54 -2.51 -5.94
N VAL A 1085 40.04 -1.82 -4.91
CA VAL A 1085 38.79 -1.05 -4.95
C VAL A 1085 38.94 0.24 -4.17
N PHE A 1086 38.54 1.35 -4.78
CA PHE A 1086 38.27 2.61 -4.11
C PHE A 1086 37.07 3.28 -4.79
N GLY A 1087 36.00 3.54 -4.05
CA GLY A 1087 34.78 4.15 -4.60
C GLY A 1087 33.86 4.68 -3.51
N GLY A 1088 32.79 5.37 -3.92
CA GLY A 1088 31.79 5.96 -3.02
C GLY A 1088 30.39 5.45 -3.34
N VAL A 1089 29.66 5.03 -2.30
CA VAL A 1089 28.26 4.59 -2.40
C VAL A 1089 27.40 5.49 -1.53
N PRO A 1090 26.40 6.22 -2.07
CA PRO A 1090 25.44 6.97 -1.26
C PRO A 1090 24.76 6.04 -0.24
N ALA A 1091 24.46 6.49 0.98
CA ALA A 1091 23.78 5.59 1.94
C ALA A 1091 22.32 5.31 1.56
N ALA A 1092 21.65 6.26 0.92
CA ALA A 1092 20.32 6.09 0.36
C ALA A 1092 20.41 5.63 -1.10
N VAL A 1093 20.40 4.31 -1.32
CA VAL A 1093 20.49 3.69 -2.65
C VAL A 1093 19.16 3.10 -3.08
N SER A 1094 18.56 3.64 -4.15
CA SER A 1094 17.43 3.01 -4.83
C SER A 1094 17.86 1.67 -5.46
N PRO A 1095 16.99 0.65 -5.62
CA PRO A 1095 17.39 -0.66 -6.15
C PRO A 1095 18.20 -0.61 -7.46
N GLY A 1096 17.86 0.30 -8.39
CA GLY A 1096 18.62 0.50 -9.63
C GLY A 1096 20.03 1.08 -9.42
N GLN A 1097 20.21 2.01 -8.47
CA GLN A 1097 21.51 2.61 -8.15
C GLN A 1097 22.48 1.59 -7.51
N ARG A 1098 21.99 0.47 -6.97
CA ARG A 1098 22.85 -0.64 -6.48
C ARG A 1098 23.55 -1.38 -7.63
N ALA A 1099 22.95 -1.42 -8.82
CA ALA A 1099 23.57 -2.02 -9.99
C ALA A 1099 24.72 -1.14 -10.51
N ASP A 1100 24.47 0.17 -10.68
CA ASP A 1100 25.50 1.15 -11.04
C ASP A 1100 26.66 1.16 -10.02
N SER A 1101 26.36 1.04 -8.72
CA SER A 1101 27.37 0.97 -7.66
C SER A 1101 28.36 -0.20 -7.82
N ARG A 1102 27.91 -1.36 -8.34
CA ARG A 1102 28.81 -2.49 -8.65
C ARG A 1102 29.77 -2.17 -9.80
N GLN A 1103 29.32 -1.37 -10.77
CA GLN A 1103 30.14 -0.95 -11.90
C GLN A 1103 31.14 0.15 -11.50
N VAL A 1104 30.73 1.06 -10.61
CA VAL A 1104 31.60 2.09 -10.00
C VAL A 1104 32.70 1.48 -9.12
N LEU A 1105 32.44 0.33 -8.49
CA LEU A 1105 33.41 -0.40 -7.65
C LEU A 1105 34.25 -1.44 -8.42
N ALA A 1106 34.12 -1.53 -9.75
CA ALA A 1106 34.84 -2.53 -10.56
C ALA A 1106 36.33 -2.23 -10.76
N ALA A 1107 36.76 -1.00 -10.48
CA ALA A 1107 38.15 -0.55 -10.51
C ALA A 1107 38.34 0.60 -9.49
N PRO A 1108 39.55 0.85 -8.97
CA PRO A 1108 39.79 1.97 -8.07
C PRO A 1108 39.61 3.30 -8.80
N ALA A 1109 38.62 4.10 -8.37
CA ALA A 1109 38.46 5.47 -8.83
C ALA A 1109 39.69 6.31 -8.44
N THR A 1110 40.01 7.36 -9.21
CA THR A 1110 41.06 8.32 -8.79
C THR A 1110 40.55 9.30 -7.74
N THR A 1111 39.25 9.58 -7.73
CA THR A 1111 38.58 10.51 -6.81
C THR A 1111 37.12 10.12 -6.64
N VAL A 1112 36.64 10.10 -5.39
CA VAL A 1112 35.24 10.01 -5.03
C VAL A 1112 34.74 11.44 -4.75
N PRO A 1113 33.78 11.97 -5.53
CA PRO A 1113 33.28 13.33 -5.33
C PRO A 1113 32.43 13.42 -4.06
N ALA A 1114 32.46 14.59 -3.41
CA ALA A 1114 31.46 15.02 -2.44
C ALA A 1114 31.02 16.44 -2.81
N ARG A 1115 29.73 16.64 -3.08
CA ARG A 1115 29.21 17.98 -3.42
C ARG A 1115 29.12 18.88 -2.18
N PRO A 1116 29.45 20.18 -2.28
CA PRO A 1116 28.98 21.17 -1.31
C PRO A 1116 27.46 21.35 -1.42
N ALA A 1117 26.83 22.00 -0.44
CA ALA A 1117 25.42 22.36 -0.53
C ALA A 1117 25.18 23.28 -1.73
N GLU A 1118 24.24 22.95 -2.60
CA GLU A 1118 23.97 23.72 -3.83
C GLU A 1118 22.57 23.48 -4.38
N HIS A 1119 22.13 24.38 -5.26
CA HIS A 1119 20.86 24.22 -5.98
C HIS A 1119 21.07 23.33 -7.20
N VAL A 1120 20.60 22.10 -7.11
CA VAL A 1120 20.72 21.11 -8.18
C VAL A 1120 19.44 21.09 -9.00
N GLU A 1121 19.58 21.14 -10.31
CA GLU A 1121 18.50 20.80 -11.25
C GLU A 1121 18.82 19.46 -11.91
N GLU A 1122 18.46 18.35 -11.23
CA GLU A 1122 18.65 17.02 -11.80
C GLU A 1122 17.57 16.79 -12.85
N ARG A 1123 18.02 16.57 -14.08
CA ARG A 1123 17.17 16.42 -15.25
C ARG A 1123 17.26 14.99 -15.76
N TYR A 1124 16.14 14.27 -15.65
CA TYR A 1124 15.98 13.00 -16.31
C TYR A 1124 15.57 13.25 -17.77
N ARG A 1125 16.37 12.74 -18.69
CA ARG A 1125 16.01 12.69 -20.10
C ARG A 1125 15.33 11.35 -20.36
N VAL A 1126 14.14 11.38 -20.94
CA VAL A 1126 13.45 10.18 -21.41
C VAL A 1126 14.38 9.46 -22.40
N THR A 1127 14.75 8.23 -22.05
CA THR A 1127 15.72 7.39 -22.77
C THR A 1127 15.08 6.19 -23.43
N ASP A 1128 13.82 5.88 -23.12
CA ASP A 1128 13.06 4.90 -23.87
C ASP A 1128 12.60 5.48 -25.21
N PRO A 1129 12.89 4.84 -26.37
CA PRO A 1129 12.42 5.27 -27.69
C PRO A 1129 10.90 5.40 -27.80
N ASN A 1130 10.17 4.70 -26.93
CA ASN A 1130 8.72 4.61 -26.94
C ASN A 1130 8.07 5.66 -26.03
N GLY A 1131 8.89 6.43 -25.32
CA GLY A 1131 8.48 7.31 -24.24
C GLY A 1131 8.42 6.60 -22.89
N GLU A 1132 8.45 7.39 -21.81
CA GLU A 1132 8.40 6.87 -20.43
C GLU A 1132 7.25 7.52 -19.65
N THR A 1133 6.50 6.72 -18.89
CA THR A 1133 5.41 7.24 -18.05
C THR A 1133 5.99 8.01 -16.85
N LEU A 1134 5.27 9.05 -16.42
CA LEU A 1134 5.67 9.87 -15.27
C LEU A 1134 5.90 9.04 -14.01
N THR A 1135 5.08 8.00 -13.78
CA THR A 1135 5.22 7.08 -12.64
C THR A 1135 6.51 6.26 -12.72
N ALA A 1136 6.90 5.77 -13.91
CA ALA A 1136 8.16 5.05 -14.09
C ALA A 1136 9.38 5.96 -13.87
N ILE A 1137 9.33 7.20 -14.37
CA ILE A 1137 10.37 8.22 -14.15
C ILE A 1137 10.48 8.56 -12.66
N ALA A 1138 9.35 8.77 -11.98
CA ALA A 1138 9.31 9.10 -10.56
C ALA A 1138 9.94 7.98 -9.71
N ALA A 1139 9.47 6.74 -9.90
CA ALA A 1139 9.98 5.56 -9.19
C ALA A 1139 11.48 5.31 -9.45
N ARG A 1140 11.94 5.45 -10.71
CA ARG A 1140 13.36 5.25 -11.08
C ARG A 1140 14.29 6.27 -10.41
N ASN A 1141 13.82 7.49 -10.17
CA ASN A 1141 14.59 8.57 -9.56
C ASN A 1141 14.31 8.73 -8.05
N GLY A 1142 13.52 7.83 -7.44
CA GLY A 1142 13.26 7.80 -5.99
C GLY A 1142 12.38 8.93 -5.46
N ILE A 1143 11.60 9.59 -6.33
CA ILE A 1143 10.74 10.74 -5.99
C ILE A 1143 9.26 10.38 -6.14
N SER A 1144 8.38 11.12 -5.46
CA SER A 1144 6.94 10.94 -5.66
C SER A 1144 6.46 11.49 -7.00
N LEU A 1145 5.41 10.89 -7.58
CA LEU A 1145 4.78 11.40 -8.80
C LEU A 1145 4.29 12.85 -8.63
N THR A 1146 3.68 13.15 -7.48
CA THR A 1146 3.27 14.52 -7.11
C THR A 1146 4.46 15.48 -7.07
N ARG A 1147 5.63 15.04 -6.58
CA ARG A 1147 6.87 15.82 -6.62
C ARG A 1147 7.33 16.03 -8.06
N LEU A 1148 7.37 14.99 -8.89
CA LEU A 1148 7.74 15.10 -10.31
C LEU A 1148 6.83 16.10 -11.07
N LEU A 1149 5.52 16.05 -10.85
CA LEU A 1149 4.57 17.01 -11.44
C LEU A 1149 4.75 18.43 -10.90
N ARG A 1150 4.88 18.61 -9.57
CA ARG A 1150 5.21 19.92 -8.95
C ARG A 1150 6.52 20.50 -9.48
N LEU A 1151 7.48 19.66 -9.91
CA LEU A 1151 8.76 20.06 -10.50
C LEU A 1151 8.65 20.43 -11.99
N ASN A 1152 7.64 19.94 -12.71
CA ASN A 1152 7.44 20.10 -14.15
C ASN A 1152 5.99 20.53 -14.46
N PRO A 1153 5.58 21.76 -14.07
CA PRO A 1153 4.21 22.24 -14.25
C PRO A 1153 3.81 22.46 -15.73
N ASP A 1154 4.76 22.36 -16.65
CA ASP A 1154 4.57 22.34 -18.11
C ASP A 1154 4.10 20.97 -18.64
N ILE A 1155 4.01 19.95 -17.78
CA ILE A 1155 3.45 18.64 -18.09
C ILE A 1155 1.97 18.63 -17.69
N THR A 1156 1.11 18.94 -18.66
CA THR A 1156 -0.36 18.93 -18.49
C THR A 1156 -1.01 17.63 -18.97
N ASP A 1157 -0.25 16.75 -19.62
CA ASP A 1157 -0.69 15.45 -20.12
C ASP A 1157 -0.06 14.34 -19.27
N THR A 1158 -0.87 13.36 -18.86
CA THR A 1158 -0.45 12.20 -18.06
C THR A 1158 0.03 11.01 -18.89
N GLY A 1159 0.01 11.13 -20.23
CA GLY A 1159 0.58 10.14 -21.15
C GLY A 1159 2.08 9.91 -20.98
N ALA A 1160 2.62 8.95 -21.74
CA ALA A 1160 4.06 8.71 -21.79
C ALA A 1160 4.78 9.92 -22.40
N LEU A 1161 5.81 10.42 -21.72
CA LEU A 1161 6.60 11.53 -22.23
C LEU A 1161 7.45 11.06 -23.42
N PRO A 1162 7.51 11.81 -24.53
CA PRO A 1162 8.20 11.35 -25.74
C PRO A 1162 9.73 11.23 -25.55
N PRO A 1163 10.41 10.36 -26.33
CA PRO A 1163 11.85 10.17 -26.27
C PRO A 1163 12.62 11.49 -26.39
N GLY A 1164 13.64 11.65 -25.55
CA GLY A 1164 14.46 12.85 -25.52
C GLY A 1164 13.83 14.05 -24.80
N ARG A 1165 12.54 14.01 -24.43
CA ARG A 1165 11.94 14.97 -23.48
C ARG A 1165 12.76 14.95 -22.19
N THR A 1166 12.96 16.13 -21.62
CA THR A 1166 13.72 16.30 -20.39
C THR A 1166 12.80 16.84 -19.31
N VAL A 1167 12.87 16.24 -18.12
CA VAL A 1167 12.08 16.59 -16.93
C VAL A 1167 12.96 16.73 -15.70
N PHE A 1168 12.63 17.68 -14.84
CA PHE A 1168 13.25 17.88 -13.54
C PHE A 1168 12.81 16.78 -12.57
N VAL A 1169 13.74 15.88 -12.21
CA VAL A 1169 13.54 14.89 -11.15
C VAL A 1169 14.01 15.44 -9.79
N HIS A 1170 14.92 16.40 -9.80
CA HIS A 1170 15.19 17.24 -8.65
C HIS A 1170 15.27 18.71 -9.08
N ARG A 1171 14.69 19.59 -8.28
CA ARG A 1171 14.87 21.05 -8.37
C ARG A 1171 14.76 21.62 -6.97
N GLY A 1172 15.83 22.23 -6.51
CA GLY A 1172 15.96 22.72 -5.14
C GLY A 1172 17.38 22.54 -4.63
N ILE A 1173 17.54 22.80 -3.33
CA ILE A 1173 18.83 22.70 -2.66
C ILE A 1173 19.03 21.27 -2.18
N ARG A 1174 20.20 20.68 -2.49
CA ARG A 1174 20.67 19.45 -1.82
C ARG A 1174 21.66 19.83 -0.72
N PRO A 1175 21.67 19.12 0.43
CA PRO A 1175 22.70 19.28 1.45
C PRO A 1175 24.10 18.99 0.90
N ALA A 1176 25.12 19.45 1.61
CA ALA A 1176 26.48 19.00 1.36
C ALA A 1176 26.61 17.49 1.64
N GLN A 1177 27.41 16.80 0.83
CA GLN A 1177 27.77 15.41 1.07
C GLN A 1177 28.91 15.30 2.08
N LEU A 1178 28.89 14.23 2.88
CA LEU A 1178 30.07 13.80 3.64
C LEU A 1178 30.52 12.44 3.09
N ALA A 1179 31.67 12.41 2.43
CA ALA A 1179 32.30 11.19 1.96
C ALA A 1179 33.30 10.69 3.01
N LEU A 1180 33.00 9.57 3.68
CA LEU A 1180 33.86 8.99 4.71
C LEU A 1180 33.84 7.46 4.76
N LEU A 1181 34.88 6.90 5.37
CA LEU A 1181 35.02 5.48 5.71
C LEU A 1181 34.35 5.23 7.06
N ALA A 1182 33.31 4.39 7.10
CA ALA A 1182 32.54 4.10 8.31
C ALA A 1182 33.06 2.82 9.00
N PRO A 1183 33.64 2.88 10.23
CA PRO A 1183 34.24 1.72 10.88
C PRO A 1183 33.22 0.63 11.25
N ASP A 1184 31.97 1.03 11.52
CA ASP A 1184 30.93 0.15 12.06
C ASP A 1184 30.16 -0.62 10.95
N ILE A 1185 30.46 -0.34 9.67
CA ILE A 1185 29.85 -1.03 8.53
C ILE A 1185 30.88 -2.01 7.95
N ALA A 1186 30.60 -3.30 8.12
CA ALA A 1186 31.39 -4.38 7.55
C ALA A 1186 31.57 -4.22 6.02
N ASP A 1187 32.66 -4.78 5.50
CA ASP A 1187 33.03 -4.77 4.07
C ASP A 1187 33.31 -3.39 3.42
N THR A 1188 33.23 -2.28 4.18
CA THR A 1188 33.69 -0.96 3.71
C THR A 1188 35.21 -0.79 3.70
N LEU A 1189 35.93 -1.47 4.60
CA LEU A 1189 37.40 -1.51 4.63
C LEU A 1189 37.92 -2.95 4.72
N ILE A 1190 38.30 -3.48 3.56
CA ILE A 1190 38.93 -4.80 3.41
C ILE A 1190 40.43 -4.61 3.23
N LEU A 1191 41.22 -5.24 4.11
CA LEU A 1191 42.68 -5.20 4.08
C LEU A 1191 43.22 -6.62 4.11
N THR A 1192 44.10 -6.95 3.16
CA THR A 1192 44.70 -8.29 3.03
C THR A 1192 46.22 -8.22 2.97
N GLU A 1193 46.91 -9.20 3.56
CA GLU A 1193 48.37 -9.31 3.49
C GLU A 1193 48.81 -9.95 2.18
N VAL A 1194 49.78 -9.33 1.48
CA VAL A 1194 50.50 -9.97 0.39
C VAL A 1194 51.58 -10.88 0.98
N ARG A 1195 51.39 -12.19 0.90
CA ARG A 1195 52.40 -13.18 1.33
C ARG A 1195 53.64 -13.17 0.44
#